data_AF-A0A7J5XHZ3-F1
#
_entry.id   AF-A0A7J5XHZ3-F1
#
_cell.length_a   1.000
_cell.length_b   1.000
_cell.length_c   1.000
_cell.angle_alpha   90.00
_cell.angle_beta   90.00
_cell.angle_gamma   90.00
#
_symmetry.space_group_name_H-M   'P 1'
#
loop_
_entity.id
_entity.type
_entity.pdbx_description
1 polymer ?
#
loop_
_entity_poly.entity_id
_entity_poly.type
_entity_poly.pdbx_seq_one_letter_code
_entity_poly.pdbx_strand_id
1 'polypeptide(L)'
;MFHPLDWFYPNGWEDDCDKYCRLDLIVAGSYQYYFSCGDKEKVSGGYIVVDPVLKLGANNDILPLDCISSQKNVAKCLGPLDKWLDKLRFAKETGYNMVHFSPLQKLDVSGSCYPITDQLKLNPDFSPEGKHYTWGDIGNLVETLRKDWNMLCITDMVFNHTAVSSEWIHQHPECGYNLVNSPYLKPAWLLDRALWHLSCDIADEKYDKRGVPALFQDDRNMNALRGILWQEVFYRLRLWEFLQVSVDEAVEQFRQLLQAGRLGGKSTSSSDFKKQLTIVQDPQHRRFGNTVDMNSAFDIFRPHRKGLEEMNLDLYKEMNDHAKQATNCIVGNVFYERICDQGPKLGPVTRKYPLCSRYFIFPFKELTFDEEMQLMEQREKACHFLAHDGFVYLRRELVCQGDTIKLRYGEKPEDSPYLWAHMKTYTEITARVFSGLCLVNCLSTPLHVSEAMLSAARSIKPNLYVIADISTSSQHIDNVYVTRLGITSLVRDDVGSSERQEDWGYQSWFGKEPVGAFSQPSHRPLIPAVTHTMLMDRSPNHHSPIQESSVYDFLPRSTLVSMACCATGSTREYDELLPQQTGMLAVKLALNRLHHKLAAEGFSQVYVEQLDECVVAVTRHCPSSHQSVVAVLRRAIKNPETHYYTNDVPPMLIPGRIKEVVVEARTIVNCTNSNKKMTT
;
A
#
# COMPACT_ATOMS: atom_id res chain seq x y z
N MET A 1 -12.84 -18.74 -16.09
CA MET A 1 -13.54 -19.36 -17.25
C MET A 1 -14.97 -18.86 -17.22
N PHE A 2 -15.53 -18.43 -18.34
CA PHE A 2 -16.92 -17.98 -18.41
C PHE A 2 -17.83 -19.14 -18.80
N HIS A 3 -19.03 -19.16 -18.22
CA HIS A 3 -20.07 -20.14 -18.54
C HIS A 3 -21.30 -19.38 -19.06
N PRO A 4 -21.86 -19.78 -20.22
CA PRO A 4 -23.11 -19.19 -20.69
C PRO A 4 -24.24 -19.54 -19.72
N LEU A 5 -25.16 -18.61 -19.51
CA LEU A 5 -26.39 -18.82 -18.74
C LEU A 5 -27.58 -18.84 -19.70
N ASP A 6 -28.49 -19.76 -19.47
CA ASP A 6 -29.72 -19.87 -20.25
C ASP A 6 -30.76 -18.84 -19.79
N TRP A 7 -31.47 -18.26 -20.77
CA TRP A 7 -32.61 -17.40 -20.50
C TRP A 7 -33.84 -18.24 -20.15
N PHE A 8 -34.47 -17.91 -19.03
CA PHE A 8 -35.73 -18.49 -18.60
C PHE A 8 -36.89 -17.56 -18.97
N TYR A 9 -37.92 -18.14 -19.58
CA TYR A 9 -39.14 -17.46 -20.00
C TYR A 9 -40.30 -17.94 -19.10
N PRO A 10 -40.70 -17.16 -18.07
CA PRO A 10 -41.71 -17.57 -17.09
C PRO A 10 -43.02 -18.02 -17.74
N ASN A 11 -43.44 -17.34 -18.80
CA ASN A 11 -44.72 -17.58 -19.48
C ASN A 11 -44.60 -18.56 -20.66
N GLY A 12 -43.41 -19.11 -20.90
CA GLY A 12 -43.12 -20.00 -22.04
C GLY A 12 -43.17 -19.32 -23.41
N TRP A 13 -43.40 -18.01 -23.46
CA TRP A 13 -43.37 -17.19 -24.67
C TRP A 13 -42.03 -16.45 -24.71
N GLU A 14 -41.43 -16.31 -25.90
CA GLU A 14 -40.23 -15.49 -26.13
C GLU A 14 -40.57 -13.99 -26.08
N ASP A 15 -41.25 -13.56 -25.02
CA ASP A 15 -41.45 -12.16 -24.70
C ASP A 15 -40.25 -11.66 -23.87
N ASP A 16 -39.73 -10.50 -24.24
CA ASP A 16 -38.56 -9.89 -23.62
C ASP A 16 -38.89 -9.18 -22.28
N CYS A 17 -40.17 -9.07 -21.92
CA CYS A 17 -40.61 -8.27 -20.78
C CYS A 17 -40.26 -8.88 -19.40
N ASP A 18 -40.15 -10.20 -19.26
CA ASP A 18 -39.92 -10.87 -17.97
C ASP A 18 -38.89 -12.01 -18.00
N LYS A 19 -38.13 -12.14 -19.10
CA LYS A 19 -37.06 -13.14 -19.19
C LYS A 19 -35.94 -12.84 -18.19
N TYR A 20 -35.35 -13.89 -17.62
CA TYR A 20 -34.28 -13.75 -16.63
C TYR A 20 -33.25 -14.88 -16.75
N CYS A 21 -32.04 -14.63 -16.25
CA CYS A 21 -31.05 -15.69 -16.01
C CYS A 21 -30.95 -15.93 -14.51
N ARG A 22 -30.83 -17.21 -14.11
CA ARG A 22 -30.59 -17.57 -12.71
C ARG A 22 -29.11 -17.84 -12.48
N LEU A 23 -28.55 -17.21 -11.46
CA LEU A 23 -27.17 -17.42 -11.02
C LEU A 23 -27.16 -17.65 -9.50
N ASP A 24 -26.83 -18.89 -9.10
CA ASP A 24 -26.78 -19.27 -7.69
C ASP A 24 -25.34 -19.08 -7.16
N LEU A 25 -25.12 -17.97 -6.47
CA LEU A 25 -23.81 -17.61 -5.91
C LEU A 25 -23.65 -18.15 -4.48
N ILE A 26 -23.07 -19.35 -4.36
CA ILE A 26 -22.94 -20.07 -3.08
C ILE A 26 -21.56 -19.98 -2.43
N VAL A 27 -20.54 -19.50 -3.16
CA VAL A 27 -19.17 -19.35 -2.66
C VAL A 27 -18.80 -17.87 -2.61
N ALA A 28 -18.08 -17.45 -1.58
CA ALA A 28 -17.61 -16.08 -1.46
C ALA A 28 -16.50 -15.75 -2.48
N GLY A 29 -16.44 -14.50 -2.91
CA GLY A 29 -15.46 -14.04 -3.88
C GLY A 29 -16.02 -13.05 -4.89
N SER A 30 -15.27 -12.82 -5.96
CA SER A 30 -15.65 -11.94 -7.05
C SER A 30 -16.09 -12.74 -8.27
N TYR A 31 -17.24 -12.37 -8.82
CA TYR A 31 -17.84 -12.97 -10.01
C TYR A 31 -18.01 -11.92 -11.08
N GLN A 32 -17.32 -12.09 -12.21
CA GLN A 32 -17.50 -11.24 -13.37
C GLN A 32 -18.63 -11.79 -14.24
N TYR A 33 -19.51 -10.91 -14.72
CA TYR A 33 -20.51 -11.23 -15.74
C TYR A 33 -20.44 -10.24 -16.89
N TYR A 34 -20.88 -10.68 -18.06
CA TYR A 34 -21.11 -9.82 -19.22
C TYR A 34 -22.29 -10.37 -20.03
N PHE A 35 -22.87 -9.53 -20.87
CA PHE A 35 -23.86 -9.96 -21.85
C PHE A 35 -23.45 -9.53 -23.25
N SER A 36 -23.77 -10.40 -24.21
CA SER A 36 -23.61 -10.15 -25.64
C SER A 36 -24.98 -9.86 -26.25
N CYS A 37 -25.05 -9.05 -27.30
CA CYS A 37 -26.30 -8.70 -27.97
C CYS A 37 -26.12 -8.76 -29.48
N GLY A 38 -26.87 -9.64 -30.14
CA GLY A 38 -26.69 -9.96 -31.56
C GLY A 38 -25.26 -10.40 -31.84
N ASP A 39 -24.64 -9.80 -32.85
CA ASP A 39 -23.26 -10.10 -33.26
C ASP A 39 -22.18 -9.42 -32.39
N LYS A 40 -22.58 -8.61 -31.40
CA LYS A 40 -21.64 -7.90 -30.53
C LYS A 40 -21.38 -8.69 -29.26
N GLU A 41 -20.14 -9.13 -29.07
CA GLU A 41 -19.69 -9.74 -27.82
C GLU A 41 -19.43 -8.71 -26.73
N LYS A 42 -19.71 -9.08 -25.47
CA LYS A 42 -19.34 -8.31 -24.26
C LYS A 42 -19.78 -6.83 -24.32
N VAL A 43 -21.03 -6.59 -24.72
CA VAL A 43 -21.60 -5.24 -24.88
C VAL A 43 -21.57 -4.48 -23.56
N SER A 44 -21.83 -5.17 -22.46
CA SER A 44 -21.71 -4.62 -21.11
C SER A 44 -21.59 -5.77 -20.11
N GLY A 45 -21.27 -5.43 -18.86
CA GLY A 45 -21.01 -6.38 -17.81
C GLY A 45 -20.70 -5.69 -16.50
N GLY A 46 -20.33 -6.49 -15.51
CA GLY A 46 -20.03 -6.01 -14.18
C GLY A 46 -19.43 -7.10 -13.31
N TYR A 47 -19.35 -6.79 -12.03
CA TYR A 47 -18.87 -7.70 -11.01
C TYR A 47 -19.90 -7.81 -9.89
N ILE A 48 -20.03 -9.00 -9.33
CA ILE A 48 -20.79 -9.27 -8.11
C ILE A 48 -19.79 -9.79 -7.08
N VAL A 49 -19.70 -9.13 -5.94
CA VAL A 49 -18.88 -9.59 -4.81
C VAL A 49 -19.82 -10.28 -3.83
N VAL A 50 -19.46 -11.50 -3.44
CA VAL A 50 -20.17 -12.31 -2.46
C VAL A 50 -19.31 -12.37 -1.21
N ASP A 51 -19.86 -11.88 -0.11
CA ASP A 51 -19.15 -11.82 1.17
C ASP A 51 -18.96 -13.22 1.79
N PRO A 52 -17.85 -13.43 2.53
CA PRO A 52 -17.58 -14.69 3.23
C PRO A 52 -18.49 -14.87 4.45
N VAL A 53 -18.89 -16.12 4.67
CA VAL A 53 -19.57 -16.51 5.92
C VAL A 53 -18.53 -16.91 6.95
N LEU A 54 -18.28 -16.00 7.90
CA LEU A 54 -17.32 -16.20 8.98
C LEU A 54 -17.96 -16.98 10.14
N LYS A 55 -17.21 -17.92 10.72
CA LYS A 55 -17.72 -18.85 11.74
C LYS A 55 -16.81 -18.89 12.97
N LEU A 56 -17.40 -18.76 14.15
CA LEU A 56 -16.73 -18.70 15.44
C LEU A 56 -17.15 -19.83 16.39
N GLY A 57 -16.27 -20.14 17.33
CA GLY A 57 -16.56 -21.08 18.42
C GLY A 57 -16.65 -22.54 17.99
N ALA A 58 -16.83 -23.40 18.99
CA ALA A 58 -17.00 -24.84 18.77
C ALA A 58 -18.25 -25.18 17.95
N ASN A 59 -19.30 -24.36 18.05
CA ASN A 59 -20.58 -24.55 17.34
C ASN A 59 -20.57 -23.98 15.92
N ASN A 60 -19.51 -23.26 15.53
CA ASN A 60 -19.40 -22.57 14.24
C ASN A 60 -20.52 -21.54 14.00
N ASP A 61 -20.83 -20.75 15.03
CA ASP A 61 -21.80 -19.67 14.97
C ASP A 61 -21.37 -18.61 13.97
N ILE A 62 -22.31 -18.06 13.22
CA ILE A 62 -22.02 -17.04 12.20
C ILE A 62 -21.64 -15.72 12.87
N LEU A 63 -20.50 -15.15 12.46
CA LEU A 63 -20.09 -13.80 12.82
C LEU A 63 -20.47 -12.83 11.69
N PRO A 64 -21.46 -11.93 11.89
CA PRO A 64 -21.73 -10.87 10.93
C PRO A 64 -20.52 -9.94 10.76
N LEU A 65 -20.30 -9.43 9.55
CA LEU A 65 -19.14 -8.56 9.26
C LEU A 65 -19.14 -7.28 10.12
N ASP A 66 -20.32 -6.67 10.33
CA ASP A 66 -20.47 -5.47 11.17
C ASP A 66 -20.25 -5.73 12.67
N CYS A 67 -20.15 -7.00 13.09
CA CYS A 67 -19.84 -7.38 14.47
C CYS A 67 -18.35 -7.61 14.69
N ILE A 68 -17.50 -7.48 13.67
CA ILE A 68 -16.07 -7.70 13.82
C ILE A 68 -15.47 -6.57 14.65
N SER A 69 -14.74 -6.95 15.71
CA SER A 69 -13.79 -6.08 16.41
C SER A 69 -12.43 -6.75 16.36
N SER A 70 -11.50 -6.12 15.64
CA SER A 70 -10.15 -6.65 15.35
C SER A 70 -9.06 -5.94 16.14
N GLN A 71 -8.10 -6.68 16.69
CA GLN A 71 -6.88 -6.09 17.26
C GLN A 71 -5.64 -6.48 16.46
N LYS A 72 -4.97 -5.49 15.87
CA LYS A 72 -3.69 -5.68 15.20
C LYS A 72 -2.55 -5.86 16.20
N ASN A 73 -1.81 -6.94 16.01
CA ASN A 73 -0.69 -7.38 16.82
C ASN A 73 0.55 -7.53 15.95
N VAL A 74 1.64 -6.91 16.38
CA VAL A 74 2.95 -7.06 15.75
C VAL A 74 3.56 -8.39 16.21
N ALA A 75 3.53 -9.40 15.33
CA ALA A 75 3.84 -10.80 15.66
C ALA A 75 5.25 -10.96 16.27
N LYS A 76 6.26 -10.28 15.74
CA LYS A 76 7.64 -10.31 16.29
C LYS A 76 7.70 -9.87 17.77
N CYS A 77 6.83 -8.95 18.18
CA CYS A 77 6.78 -8.43 19.56
C CYS A 77 6.10 -9.41 20.53
N LEU A 78 5.45 -10.47 20.02
CA LEU A 78 4.89 -11.54 20.84
C LEU A 78 5.97 -12.50 21.33
N GLY A 79 7.18 -12.49 20.76
CA GLY A 79 8.29 -13.36 21.18
C GLY A 79 7.99 -14.85 20.92
N PRO A 80 8.53 -15.77 21.74
CA PRO A 80 8.32 -17.21 21.56
C PRO A 80 6.85 -17.62 21.61
N LEU A 81 6.46 -18.58 20.75
CA LEU A 81 5.06 -18.98 20.52
C LEU A 81 4.35 -19.47 21.79
N ASP A 82 5.06 -20.11 22.73
CA ASP A 82 4.49 -20.57 24.00
C ASP A 82 4.01 -19.44 24.92
N LYS A 83 4.45 -18.20 24.67
CA LYS A 83 3.99 -17.01 25.40
C LYS A 83 2.83 -16.29 24.72
N TRP A 84 2.42 -16.72 23.52
CA TRP A 84 1.45 -15.96 22.72
C TRP A 84 0.07 -15.95 23.35
N LEU A 85 -0.40 -17.07 23.91
CA LEU A 85 -1.70 -17.11 24.58
C LEU A 85 -1.77 -16.05 25.69
N ASP A 86 -0.76 -15.98 26.57
CA ASP A 86 -0.78 -14.99 27.64
C ASP A 86 -0.72 -13.54 27.12
N LYS A 87 0.03 -13.30 26.04
CA LYS A 87 0.11 -11.97 25.42
C LYS A 87 -1.17 -11.57 24.67
N LEU A 88 -1.85 -12.53 24.05
CA LEU A 88 -3.11 -12.31 23.32
C LEU A 88 -4.32 -12.29 24.25
N ARG A 89 -4.17 -12.73 25.50
CA ARG A 89 -5.23 -12.70 26.52
C ARG A 89 -5.82 -11.31 26.69
N PHE A 90 -5.02 -10.26 26.57
CA PHE A 90 -5.49 -8.87 26.58
C PHE A 90 -6.61 -8.64 25.55
N ALA A 91 -6.42 -9.11 24.31
CA ALA A 91 -7.41 -8.94 23.24
C ALA A 91 -8.73 -9.66 23.59
N LYS A 92 -8.63 -10.86 24.14
CA LYS A 92 -9.79 -11.63 24.62
C LYS A 92 -10.52 -10.91 25.75
N GLU A 93 -9.79 -10.44 26.75
CA GLU A 93 -10.34 -9.81 27.95
C GLU A 93 -10.93 -8.43 27.68
N THR A 94 -10.51 -7.77 26.61
CA THR A 94 -11.11 -6.54 26.09
C THR A 94 -12.23 -6.80 25.07
N GLY A 95 -12.58 -8.06 24.83
CA GLY A 95 -13.75 -8.41 24.03
C GLY A 95 -13.56 -8.31 22.52
N TYR A 96 -12.33 -8.29 22.01
CA TYR A 96 -12.09 -8.46 20.57
C TYR A 96 -12.49 -9.87 20.13
N ASN A 97 -12.96 -10.01 18.89
CA ASN A 97 -13.31 -11.29 18.28
C ASN A 97 -12.46 -11.60 17.03
N MET A 98 -11.45 -10.78 16.74
CA MET A 98 -10.49 -11.02 15.69
C MET A 98 -9.09 -10.53 16.11
N VAL A 99 -8.06 -11.31 15.80
CA VAL A 99 -6.65 -10.91 15.92
C VAL A 99 -6.06 -10.77 14.51
N HIS A 100 -5.46 -9.62 14.24
CA HIS A 100 -4.77 -9.34 12.99
C HIS A 100 -3.27 -9.35 13.22
N PHE A 101 -2.55 -10.30 12.66
CA PHE A 101 -1.10 -10.37 12.78
C PHE A 101 -0.39 -9.60 11.66
N SER A 102 0.69 -8.88 12.01
CA SER A 102 1.73 -8.54 11.04
C SER A 102 2.36 -9.83 10.48
N PRO A 103 3.15 -9.79 9.39
CA PRO A 103 3.74 -10.98 8.79
C PRO A 103 4.47 -11.87 9.82
N LEU A 104 4.26 -13.19 9.73
CA LEU A 104 4.85 -14.22 10.60
C LEU A 104 6.09 -14.88 9.99
N GLN A 105 6.43 -14.52 8.76
CA GLN A 105 7.52 -15.11 8.00
C GLN A 105 8.88 -14.71 8.56
N LYS A 106 9.96 -15.37 8.12
CA LYS A 106 11.33 -14.98 8.49
C LYS A 106 11.60 -13.54 8.07
N LEU A 107 11.96 -12.69 9.03
CA LEU A 107 12.20 -11.27 8.84
C LEU A 107 13.68 -10.97 8.64
N ASP A 108 13.98 -9.71 8.29
CA ASP A 108 15.34 -9.18 8.21
C ASP A 108 15.89 -8.74 9.59
N VAL A 109 17.22 -8.64 9.70
CA VAL A 109 17.94 -8.27 10.92
C VAL A 109 17.66 -6.83 11.36
N SER A 110 17.23 -5.95 10.44
CA SER A 110 16.74 -4.60 10.77
C SER A 110 15.60 -4.59 11.78
N GLY A 111 14.90 -5.72 11.93
CA GLY A 111 13.79 -5.88 12.85
C GLY A 111 12.51 -5.22 12.36
N SER A 112 12.41 -4.75 11.11
CA SER A 112 11.16 -4.28 10.51
C SER A 112 10.20 -5.45 10.19
N CYS A 113 8.89 -5.20 10.14
CA CYS A 113 7.87 -6.26 10.02
C CYS A 113 7.58 -6.70 8.58
N TYR A 114 7.92 -5.86 7.59
CA TYR A 114 7.51 -6.02 6.19
C TYR A 114 8.64 -6.48 5.25
N PRO A 115 9.92 -6.16 5.51
CA PRO A 115 11.05 -6.81 4.85
C PRO A 115 11.15 -8.29 5.25
N ILE A 116 10.47 -9.16 4.49
CA ILE A 116 10.50 -10.62 4.66
C ILE A 116 11.70 -11.20 3.92
N THR A 117 12.56 -11.96 4.61
CA THR A 117 13.74 -12.60 4.01
C THR A 117 13.44 -13.96 3.38
N ASP A 118 12.44 -14.67 3.90
CA ASP A 118 11.98 -15.94 3.34
C ASP A 118 10.48 -16.11 3.63
N GLN A 119 9.65 -15.90 2.61
CA GLN A 119 8.19 -15.96 2.70
C GLN A 119 7.67 -17.37 3.04
N LEU A 120 8.47 -18.41 2.80
CA LEU A 120 8.06 -19.80 3.00
C LEU A 120 8.38 -20.31 4.41
N LYS A 121 9.28 -19.63 5.14
CA LYS A 121 9.69 -20.02 6.48
C LYS A 121 9.00 -19.18 7.54
N LEU A 122 8.58 -19.84 8.61
CA LEU A 122 8.14 -19.18 9.83
C LEU A 122 9.32 -18.43 10.47
N ASN A 123 9.07 -17.30 11.13
CA ASN A 123 10.10 -16.58 11.85
C ASN A 123 10.74 -17.46 12.93
N PRO A 124 12.06 -17.73 12.87
CA PRO A 124 12.76 -18.53 13.87
C PRO A 124 12.68 -17.95 15.28
N ASP A 125 12.49 -16.64 15.42
CA ASP A 125 12.39 -15.97 16.74
C ASP A 125 11.17 -16.42 17.56
N PHE A 126 10.20 -17.07 16.92
CA PHE A 126 9.07 -17.68 17.63
C PHE A 126 9.46 -18.98 18.34
N SER A 127 10.61 -19.56 17.99
CA SER A 127 11.12 -20.80 18.58
C SER A 127 12.19 -20.49 19.64
N PRO A 128 11.96 -20.83 20.93
CA PRO A 128 12.99 -20.71 21.95
C PRO A 128 14.07 -21.79 21.76
N GLU A 129 15.23 -21.61 22.38
CA GLU A 129 16.32 -22.59 22.34
C GLU A 129 15.84 -24.01 22.70
N GLY A 130 16.18 -24.98 21.86
CA GLY A 130 15.80 -26.40 22.06
C GLY A 130 14.37 -26.76 21.64
N LYS A 131 13.56 -25.81 21.15
CA LYS A 131 12.26 -26.08 20.51
C LYS A 131 12.24 -25.53 19.09
N HIS A 132 11.38 -26.10 18.25
CA HIS A 132 11.18 -25.62 16.89
C HIS A 132 9.69 -25.65 16.56
N TYR A 133 9.10 -24.46 16.42
CA TYR A 133 7.71 -24.32 16.00
C TYR A 133 7.58 -24.25 14.48
N THR A 134 6.45 -24.72 13.99
CA THR A 134 6.10 -24.83 12.58
C THR A 134 4.79 -24.10 12.29
N TRP A 135 4.46 -23.97 11.00
CA TRP A 135 3.13 -23.50 10.58
C TRP A 135 1.98 -24.37 11.13
N GLY A 136 2.23 -25.65 11.42
CA GLY A 136 1.25 -26.52 12.08
C GLY A 136 0.95 -26.07 13.52
N ASP A 137 1.97 -25.64 14.27
CA ASP A 137 1.80 -25.12 15.62
C ASP A 137 1.04 -23.79 15.64
N ILE A 138 1.31 -22.91 14.67
CA ILE A 138 0.51 -21.70 14.45
C ILE A 138 -0.94 -22.06 14.12
N GLY A 139 -1.17 -23.05 13.25
CA GLY A 139 -2.51 -23.55 12.92
C GLY A 139 -3.27 -24.05 14.15
N ASN A 140 -2.59 -24.80 15.03
CA ASN A 140 -3.17 -25.27 16.29
C ASN A 140 -3.53 -24.10 17.23
N LEU A 141 -2.67 -23.08 17.31
CA LEU A 141 -2.97 -21.86 18.08
C LEU A 141 -4.18 -21.12 17.51
N VAL A 142 -4.23 -20.90 16.19
CA VAL A 142 -5.34 -20.21 15.53
C VAL A 142 -6.66 -20.96 15.73
N GLU A 143 -6.66 -22.29 15.63
CA GLU A 143 -7.85 -23.09 15.92
C GLU A 143 -8.26 -23.04 17.40
N THR A 144 -7.29 -22.96 18.33
CA THR A 144 -7.56 -22.76 19.76
C THR A 144 -8.24 -21.40 19.99
N LEU A 145 -7.72 -20.33 19.40
CA LEU A 145 -8.33 -19.00 19.48
C LEU A 145 -9.74 -18.99 18.89
N ARG A 146 -9.96 -19.68 17.77
CA ARG A 146 -11.28 -19.75 17.12
C ARG A 146 -12.30 -20.51 17.96
N LYS A 147 -11.95 -21.70 18.43
CA LYS A 147 -12.89 -22.60 19.14
C LYS A 147 -13.12 -22.20 20.59
N ASP A 148 -12.05 -21.86 21.30
CA ASP A 148 -12.11 -21.68 22.75
C ASP A 148 -12.28 -20.22 23.14
N TRP A 149 -11.83 -19.28 22.30
CA TRP A 149 -11.86 -17.85 22.60
C TRP A 149 -12.85 -17.08 21.73
N ASN A 150 -13.49 -17.74 20.76
CA ASN A 150 -14.36 -17.10 19.77
C ASN A 150 -13.63 -15.95 19.03
N MET A 151 -12.36 -16.17 18.68
CA MET A 151 -11.55 -15.18 17.97
C MET A 151 -11.04 -15.72 16.63
N LEU A 152 -11.33 -15.03 15.53
CA LEU A 152 -10.71 -15.31 14.24
C LEU A 152 -9.29 -14.76 14.18
N CYS A 153 -8.47 -15.30 13.30
CA CYS A 153 -7.15 -14.75 13.02
C CYS A 153 -7.00 -14.43 11.54
N ILE A 154 -6.45 -13.24 11.25
CA ILE A 154 -6.03 -12.82 9.92
C ILE A 154 -4.56 -12.40 9.94
N THR A 155 -3.92 -12.31 8.78
CA THR A 155 -2.53 -11.87 8.68
C THR A 155 -2.27 -11.00 7.47
N ASP A 156 -1.28 -10.12 7.59
CA ASP A 156 -0.74 -9.34 6.48
C ASP A 156 -0.08 -10.24 5.42
N MET A 157 -0.31 -9.90 4.15
CA MET A 157 0.30 -10.48 2.95
C MET A 157 1.09 -9.40 2.21
N VAL A 158 2.34 -9.73 1.85
CA VAL A 158 3.27 -8.83 1.17
C VAL A 158 3.68 -9.46 -0.16
N PHE A 159 3.19 -8.90 -1.26
CA PHE A 159 3.46 -9.42 -2.60
C PHE A 159 4.41 -8.53 -3.41
N ASN A 160 4.55 -7.25 -3.05
CA ASN A 160 5.26 -6.27 -3.87
C ASN A 160 6.79 -6.30 -3.69
N HIS A 161 7.29 -6.79 -2.56
CA HIS A 161 8.72 -6.76 -2.26
C HIS A 161 9.20 -7.93 -1.39
N THR A 162 10.52 -8.11 -1.31
CA THR A 162 11.23 -9.01 -0.37
C THR A 162 12.39 -8.25 0.27
N ALA A 163 12.94 -8.72 1.39
CA ALA A 163 14.10 -8.08 2.01
C ALA A 163 15.36 -8.18 1.13
N VAL A 164 16.24 -7.18 1.21
CA VAL A 164 17.53 -7.15 0.50
C VAL A 164 18.44 -8.34 0.87
N SER A 165 18.32 -8.83 2.10
CA SER A 165 19.07 -9.96 2.65
C SER A 165 18.47 -11.34 2.29
N SER A 166 17.41 -11.41 1.49
CA SER A 166 16.80 -12.68 1.07
C SER A 166 17.79 -13.51 0.23
N GLU A 167 18.13 -14.72 0.65
CA GLU A 167 19.08 -15.56 -0.12
C GLU A 167 18.53 -15.96 -1.49
N TRP A 168 17.22 -16.25 -1.56
CA TRP A 168 16.57 -16.72 -2.77
C TRP A 168 16.57 -15.68 -3.90
N ILE A 169 16.52 -14.38 -3.58
CA ILE A 169 16.52 -13.32 -4.60
C ILE A 169 17.89 -13.17 -5.27
N HIS A 170 18.96 -13.52 -4.56
CA HIS A 170 20.32 -13.53 -5.11
C HIS A 170 20.55 -14.74 -6.01
N GLN A 171 19.87 -15.86 -5.73
CA GLN A 171 19.85 -17.05 -6.60
C GLN A 171 18.95 -16.85 -7.82
N HIS A 172 17.88 -16.06 -7.67
CA HIS A 172 16.89 -15.75 -8.70
C HIS A 172 16.78 -14.24 -8.98
N PRO A 173 17.86 -13.58 -9.45
CA PRO A 173 17.87 -12.14 -9.68
C PRO A 173 16.86 -11.69 -10.75
N GLU A 174 16.39 -12.58 -11.62
CA GLU A 174 15.32 -12.32 -12.60
C GLU A 174 13.97 -11.97 -11.96
N CYS A 175 13.78 -12.34 -10.69
CA CYS A 175 12.58 -12.07 -9.91
C CYS A 175 12.49 -10.63 -9.42
N GLY A 176 13.58 -9.85 -9.48
CA GLY A 176 13.56 -8.41 -9.24
C GLY A 176 13.72 -7.61 -10.52
N TYR A 177 13.46 -6.30 -10.46
CA TYR A 177 13.78 -5.40 -11.56
C TYR A 177 15.29 -5.15 -11.59
N ASN A 178 15.98 -5.54 -12.67
CA ASN A 178 17.43 -5.38 -12.82
C ASN A 178 17.81 -4.83 -14.21
N LEU A 179 19.09 -4.55 -14.44
CA LEU A 179 19.53 -3.92 -15.70
C LEU A 179 19.50 -4.84 -16.92
N VAL A 180 19.26 -6.15 -16.74
CA VAL A 180 19.15 -7.13 -17.83
C VAL A 180 17.70 -7.30 -18.27
N ASN A 181 16.78 -7.49 -17.34
CA ASN A 181 15.35 -7.66 -17.63
C ASN A 181 14.60 -6.33 -17.75
N SER A 182 15.19 -5.23 -17.25
CA SER A 182 14.61 -3.89 -17.26
C SER A 182 15.68 -2.86 -17.70
N PRO A 183 16.17 -2.91 -18.96
CA PRO A 183 17.30 -2.07 -19.40
C PRO A 183 17.04 -0.56 -19.31
N TYR A 184 15.78 -0.14 -19.31
CA TYR A 184 15.37 1.25 -19.10
C TYR A 184 15.81 1.83 -17.74
N LEU A 185 16.22 0.98 -16.79
CA LEU A 185 16.74 1.40 -15.49
C LEU A 185 18.21 1.83 -15.53
N LYS A 186 18.96 1.57 -16.60
CA LYS A 186 20.40 1.90 -16.71
C LYS A 186 20.69 3.38 -16.41
N PRO A 187 19.96 4.38 -16.95
CA PRO A 187 20.21 5.80 -16.62
C PRO A 187 19.99 6.11 -15.13
N ALA A 188 18.96 5.51 -14.52
CA ALA A 188 18.63 5.71 -13.11
C ALA A 188 19.67 5.05 -12.20
N TRP A 189 20.16 3.86 -12.56
CA TRP A 189 21.22 3.18 -11.83
C TRP A 189 22.54 3.95 -11.88
N LEU A 190 22.92 4.50 -13.04
CA LEU A 190 24.10 5.37 -13.16
C LEU A 190 24.00 6.60 -12.27
N LEU A 191 22.83 7.23 -12.24
CA LEU A 191 22.56 8.33 -11.31
C LEU A 191 22.70 7.88 -9.85
N ASP A 192 22.22 6.68 -9.50
CA ASP A 192 22.34 6.13 -8.14
C ASP A 192 23.77 5.90 -7.69
N ARG A 193 24.59 5.30 -8.56
CA ARG A 193 26.01 5.14 -8.29
C ARG A 193 26.71 6.49 -8.18
N ALA A 194 26.43 7.44 -9.06
CA ALA A 194 27.04 8.77 -8.99
C ALA A 194 26.68 9.51 -7.69
N LEU A 195 25.44 9.40 -7.21
CA LEU A 195 25.02 9.97 -5.93
C LEU A 195 25.66 9.27 -4.72
N TRP A 196 25.92 7.96 -4.80
CA TRP A 196 26.69 7.25 -3.78
C TRP A 196 28.14 7.77 -3.71
N HIS A 197 28.81 7.91 -4.86
CA HIS A 197 30.17 8.47 -4.91
C HIS A 197 30.21 9.92 -4.42
N LEU A 198 29.22 10.74 -4.81
CA LEU A 198 29.05 12.09 -4.27
C LEU A 198 28.86 12.08 -2.74
N SER A 199 28.08 11.14 -2.21
CA SER A 199 27.89 11.00 -0.76
C SER A 199 29.20 10.68 -0.05
N CYS A 200 30.04 9.83 -0.62
CA CYS A 200 31.36 9.51 -0.07
C CYS A 200 32.28 10.74 -0.11
N ASP A 201 32.35 11.43 -1.25
CA ASP A 201 33.14 12.66 -1.40
C ASP A 201 32.69 13.77 -0.43
N ILE A 202 31.39 13.92 -0.17
CA ILE A 202 30.85 14.88 0.81
C ILE A 202 31.22 14.45 2.24
N ALA A 203 31.08 13.16 2.57
CA ALA A 203 31.46 12.62 3.87
C ALA A 203 32.95 12.79 4.16
N ASP A 204 33.78 12.76 3.12
CA ASP A 204 35.23 13.01 3.18
C ASP A 204 35.58 14.51 3.01
N GLU A 205 34.59 15.41 3.15
CA GLU A 205 34.71 16.87 3.17
C GLU A 205 35.30 17.52 1.90
N LYS A 206 35.31 16.81 0.77
CA LYS A 206 35.89 17.29 -0.49
C LYS A 206 35.21 18.54 -1.06
N TYR A 207 33.92 18.71 -0.78
CA TYR A 207 33.10 19.83 -1.28
C TYR A 207 32.88 20.96 -0.27
N ASP A 208 33.51 20.90 0.91
CA ASP A 208 33.32 21.90 1.97
C ASP A 208 33.64 23.33 1.49
N LYS A 209 34.77 23.51 0.79
CA LYS A 209 35.17 24.79 0.19
C LYS A 209 34.20 25.32 -0.89
N ARG A 210 33.32 24.47 -1.42
CA ARG A 210 32.28 24.82 -2.39
C ARG A 210 30.91 25.02 -1.72
N GLY A 211 30.86 25.03 -0.38
CA GLY A 211 29.65 25.29 0.40
C GLY A 211 28.80 24.05 0.67
N VAL A 212 29.33 22.84 0.43
CA VAL A 212 28.64 21.55 0.68
C VAL A 212 29.44 20.74 1.72
N PRO A 213 29.31 21.08 3.02
CA PRO A 213 29.91 20.30 4.10
C PRO A 213 29.19 18.97 4.32
N ALA A 214 29.79 18.07 5.10
CA ALA A 214 29.12 16.85 5.55
C ALA A 214 27.90 17.17 6.43
N LEU A 215 27.96 18.22 7.26
CA LEU A 215 26.86 18.68 8.11
C LEU A 215 26.12 19.86 7.47
N PHE A 216 24.93 19.60 6.97
CA PHE A 216 24.05 20.63 6.42
C PHE A 216 23.37 21.43 7.52
N GLN A 217 23.42 22.77 7.43
CA GLN A 217 22.88 23.66 8.47
C GLN A 217 21.86 24.65 7.94
N ASP A 218 21.96 25.07 6.67
CA ASP A 218 21.15 26.15 6.13
C ASP A 218 20.81 25.99 4.63
N ASP A 219 19.97 26.91 4.14
CA ASP A 219 19.57 26.98 2.73
C ASP A 219 20.73 27.31 1.78
N ARG A 220 21.83 27.88 2.27
CA ARG A 220 23.01 28.16 1.44
C ARG A 220 23.69 26.85 1.07
N ASN A 221 23.78 25.90 2.00
CA ASN A 221 24.27 24.56 1.71
C ASN A 221 23.35 23.84 0.69
N MET A 222 22.03 24.01 0.79
CA MET A 222 21.08 23.43 -0.18
C MET A 222 21.28 23.99 -1.59
N ASN A 223 21.47 25.31 -1.72
CA ASN A 223 21.71 25.94 -3.02
C ASN A 223 23.08 25.56 -3.61
N ALA A 224 24.12 25.45 -2.78
CA ALA A 224 25.42 24.94 -3.20
C ALA A 224 25.32 23.49 -3.71
N LEU A 225 24.57 22.63 -2.99
CA LEU A 225 24.32 21.25 -3.38
C LEU A 225 23.64 21.15 -4.75
N ARG A 226 22.65 22.02 -5.05
CA ARG A 226 22.05 22.11 -6.40
C ARG A 226 23.11 22.33 -7.48
N GLY A 227 24.04 23.26 -7.25
CA GLY A 227 25.15 23.53 -8.17
C GLY A 227 26.05 22.31 -8.38
N ILE A 228 26.42 21.61 -7.30
CA ILE A 228 27.22 20.37 -7.36
C ILE A 228 26.50 19.28 -8.15
N LEU A 229 25.21 19.04 -7.89
CA LEU A 229 24.43 18.04 -8.60
C LEU A 229 24.43 18.28 -10.12
N TRP A 230 24.26 19.54 -10.55
CA TRP A 230 24.30 19.87 -11.97
C TRP A 230 25.68 19.67 -12.59
N GLN A 231 26.72 20.20 -11.96
CA GLN A 231 28.07 20.25 -12.52
C GLN A 231 28.78 18.90 -12.46
N GLU A 232 28.71 18.22 -11.31
CA GLU A 232 29.50 17.02 -11.03
C GLU A 232 28.75 15.72 -11.33
N VAL A 233 27.40 15.76 -11.33
CA VAL A 233 26.57 14.56 -11.55
C VAL A 233 25.90 14.61 -12.93
N PHE A 234 24.88 15.45 -13.13
CA PHE A 234 24.04 15.37 -14.33
C PHE A 234 24.80 15.68 -15.62
N TYR A 235 25.65 16.72 -15.64
CA TYR A 235 26.45 17.06 -16.83
C TYR A 235 27.46 15.96 -17.17
N ARG A 236 28.13 15.41 -16.16
CA ARG A 236 29.15 14.36 -16.35
C ARG A 236 28.53 13.03 -16.82
N LEU A 237 27.35 12.69 -16.31
CA LEU A 237 26.67 11.43 -16.63
C LEU A 237 26.14 11.39 -18.07
N ARG A 238 25.87 12.53 -18.70
CA ARG A 238 25.35 12.60 -20.08
C ARG A 238 24.15 11.68 -20.31
N LEU A 239 23.17 11.70 -19.40
CA LEU A 239 22.07 10.73 -19.41
C LEU A 239 21.17 10.84 -20.64
N TRP A 240 21.18 11.99 -21.33
CA TRP A 240 20.41 12.22 -22.55
C TRP A 240 20.86 11.31 -23.70
N GLU A 241 22.10 10.82 -23.68
CA GLU A 241 22.61 9.92 -24.72
C GLU A 241 21.79 8.62 -24.77
N PHE A 242 21.13 8.20 -23.69
CA PHE A 242 20.25 7.03 -23.67
C PHE A 242 18.92 7.21 -24.42
N LEU A 243 18.56 8.45 -24.76
CA LEU A 243 17.36 8.78 -25.52
C LEU A 243 17.67 9.13 -26.98
N GLN A 244 18.93 9.45 -27.29
CA GLN A 244 19.32 10.02 -28.58
C GLN A 244 19.64 8.96 -29.63
N VAL A 245 19.55 9.38 -30.88
CA VAL A 245 19.95 8.62 -32.07
C VAL A 245 21.39 8.99 -32.44
N SER A 246 22.20 8.01 -32.83
CA SER A 246 23.49 8.29 -33.47
C SER A 246 23.27 8.94 -34.84
N VAL A 247 23.50 10.25 -34.94
CA VAL A 247 23.24 11.02 -36.18
C VAL A 247 24.09 10.51 -37.33
N ASP A 248 25.38 10.29 -37.10
CA ASP A 248 26.30 9.86 -38.15
C ASP A 248 25.97 8.44 -38.65
N GLU A 249 25.64 7.51 -37.73
CA GLU A 249 25.22 6.16 -38.12
C GLU A 249 23.88 6.15 -38.86
N ALA A 250 22.89 6.93 -38.41
CA ALA A 250 21.59 7.02 -39.06
C ALA A 250 21.69 7.61 -40.49
N VAL A 251 22.51 8.66 -40.67
CA VAL A 251 22.75 9.26 -41.98
C VAL A 251 23.47 8.28 -42.92
N GLU A 252 24.43 7.51 -42.41
CA GLU A 252 25.16 6.54 -43.22
C GLU A 252 24.29 5.32 -43.59
N GLN A 253 23.49 4.80 -42.66
CA GLN A 253 22.49 3.77 -42.95
C GLN A 253 21.53 4.21 -44.04
N PHE A 254 21.07 5.47 -43.99
CA PHE A 254 20.21 6.01 -45.02
C PHE A 254 20.92 6.10 -46.39
N ARG A 255 22.16 6.59 -46.42
CA ARG A 255 22.96 6.64 -47.65
C ARG A 255 23.07 5.25 -48.29
N GLN A 256 23.32 4.23 -47.49
CA GLN A 256 23.44 2.84 -47.96
C GLN A 256 22.10 2.32 -48.52
N LEU A 257 20.97 2.60 -47.87
CA LEU A 257 19.64 2.20 -48.34
C LEU A 257 19.24 2.87 -49.65
N LEU A 258 19.62 4.15 -49.85
CA LEU A 258 19.46 4.84 -51.14
C LEU A 258 20.29 4.19 -52.24
N GLN A 259 21.55 3.88 -51.96
CA GLN A 259 22.46 3.25 -52.93
C GLN A 259 22.02 1.83 -53.32
N ALA A 260 21.41 1.10 -52.38
CA ALA A 260 20.92 -0.26 -52.61
C ALA A 260 19.60 -0.34 -53.40
N GLY A 261 18.98 0.81 -53.74
CA GLY A 261 17.70 0.85 -54.46
C GLY A 261 16.53 0.20 -53.71
N ARG A 262 16.67 -0.04 -52.40
CA ARG A 262 15.67 -0.74 -51.57
C ARG A 262 14.57 0.19 -51.03
N LEU A 263 14.75 1.50 -51.14
CA LEU A 263 13.74 2.50 -50.82
C LEU A 263 13.00 2.85 -52.13
N GLY A 264 11.88 2.18 -52.36
CA GLY A 264 11.08 2.34 -53.58
C GLY A 264 9.80 1.51 -53.55
N GLY A 265 8.71 2.08 -53.04
CA GLY A 265 7.39 1.45 -53.04
C GLY A 265 6.26 2.47 -53.05
N LYS A 266 5.66 2.66 -54.24
CA LYS A 266 4.38 3.33 -54.56
C LYS A 266 4.03 4.61 -53.78
N SER A 267 4.15 5.76 -54.45
CA SER A 267 3.42 6.97 -54.07
C SER A 267 1.90 6.72 -54.16
N THR A 268 1.27 6.36 -53.05
CA THR A 268 -0.17 6.57 -52.90
C THR A 268 -0.37 8.05 -52.62
N SER A 269 -0.85 8.74 -53.64
CA SER A 269 -1.46 10.06 -53.54
C SER A 269 -2.67 9.99 -52.61
N SER A 270 -2.47 10.24 -51.32
CA SER A 270 -3.53 10.69 -50.44
C SER A 270 -3.00 11.88 -49.66
N SER A 271 -3.55 13.04 -49.98
CA SER A 271 -3.48 14.24 -49.15
C SER A 271 -4.12 13.93 -47.80
N ASP A 272 -3.32 13.46 -46.84
CA ASP A 272 -3.55 13.62 -45.41
C ASP A 272 -2.38 13.00 -44.63
N PHE A 273 -2.05 13.65 -43.52
CA PHE A 273 -1.05 13.33 -42.49
C PHE A 273 0.40 13.81 -42.73
N LYS A 274 0.72 14.90 -42.01
CA LYS A 274 2.06 15.14 -41.44
C LYS A 274 2.50 13.90 -40.64
N LYS A 275 3.09 12.89 -41.29
CA LYS A 275 3.86 11.89 -40.54
C LYS A 275 5.07 12.63 -39.98
N GLN A 276 5.22 12.64 -38.67
CA GLN A 276 6.41 13.16 -37.99
C GLN A 276 7.39 12.01 -37.85
N LEU A 277 8.69 12.26 -38.04
CA LEU A 277 9.70 11.24 -37.83
C LEU A 277 9.64 10.77 -36.38
N THR A 278 9.51 9.47 -36.15
CA THR A 278 9.41 8.90 -34.80
C THR A 278 10.69 8.17 -34.44
N ILE A 279 11.17 8.43 -33.22
CA ILE A 279 12.32 7.74 -32.64
C ILE A 279 11.85 6.43 -32.04
N VAL A 280 12.54 5.35 -32.36
CA VAL A 280 12.33 4.01 -31.82
C VAL A 280 13.37 3.76 -30.73
N GLN A 281 12.89 3.57 -29.50
CA GLN A 281 13.75 3.33 -28.34
C GLN A 281 14.53 2.01 -28.49
N ASP A 282 15.83 2.03 -28.17
CA ASP A 282 16.66 0.82 -28.11
C ASP A 282 16.13 -0.10 -27.01
N PRO A 283 15.73 -1.35 -27.33
CA PRO A 283 15.32 -2.32 -26.32
C PRO A 283 16.39 -2.52 -25.23
N GLN A 284 17.67 -2.41 -25.58
CA GLN A 284 18.79 -2.55 -24.63
C GLN A 284 19.18 -1.24 -23.92
N HIS A 285 18.54 -0.13 -24.26
CA HIS A 285 18.80 1.20 -23.71
C HIS A 285 20.30 1.52 -23.66
N ARG A 286 20.97 1.42 -24.81
CA ARG A 286 22.38 1.85 -24.95
C ARG A 286 22.44 3.33 -25.30
N ARG A 287 23.56 3.96 -24.97
CA ARG A 287 23.86 5.34 -25.39
C ARG A 287 23.88 5.40 -26.92
N PHE A 288 23.20 6.40 -27.47
CA PHE A 288 22.97 6.61 -28.89
C PHE A 288 22.33 5.41 -29.62
N GLY A 289 21.71 4.49 -28.86
CA GLY A 289 21.15 3.25 -29.40
C GLY A 289 19.80 3.42 -30.08
N ASN A 290 19.11 4.55 -29.86
CA ASN A 290 17.81 4.78 -30.47
C ASN A 290 17.94 4.91 -31.98
N THR A 291 16.91 4.47 -32.69
CA THR A 291 16.88 4.46 -34.15
C THR A 291 15.70 5.25 -34.67
N VAL A 292 15.65 5.48 -35.98
CA VAL A 292 14.52 6.13 -36.65
C VAL A 292 13.97 5.18 -37.71
N ASP A 293 12.65 5.20 -37.91
CA ASP A 293 12.06 4.46 -39.02
C ASP A 293 12.52 5.05 -40.36
N MET A 294 13.36 4.29 -41.06
CA MET A 294 13.97 4.71 -42.31
C MET A 294 12.96 4.84 -43.47
N ASN A 295 11.82 4.15 -43.40
CA ASN A 295 10.76 4.29 -44.41
C ASN A 295 10.03 5.62 -44.25
N SER A 296 9.65 5.95 -43.01
CA SER A 296 9.10 7.27 -42.68
C SER A 296 10.10 8.39 -42.96
N ALA A 297 11.40 8.16 -42.72
CA ALA A 297 12.45 9.12 -43.06
C ALA A 297 12.43 9.48 -44.54
N PHE A 298 12.31 8.50 -45.42
CA PHE A 298 12.28 8.69 -46.88
C PHE A 298 11.09 9.53 -47.37
N ASP A 299 9.91 9.32 -46.79
CA ASP A 299 8.67 10.01 -47.19
C ASP A 299 8.63 11.48 -46.74
N ILE A 300 9.22 11.81 -45.59
CA ILE A 300 9.11 13.12 -44.94
C ILE A 300 10.33 14.00 -45.26
N PHE A 301 11.53 13.40 -45.33
CA PHE A 301 12.79 14.11 -45.44
C PHE A 301 13.74 13.41 -46.43
N ARG A 302 14.32 14.16 -47.37
CA ARG A 302 15.73 13.86 -47.69
C ARG A 302 16.47 14.09 -46.37
N PRO A 303 17.05 13.08 -45.70
CA PRO A 303 17.46 13.20 -44.31
C PRO A 303 18.62 14.16 -44.25
N HIS A 304 18.30 15.37 -43.84
CA HIS A 304 19.27 16.36 -43.49
C HIS A 304 19.60 16.08 -42.03
N ARG A 305 20.86 15.73 -41.76
CA ARG A 305 21.53 15.72 -40.46
C ARG A 305 20.90 16.66 -39.43
N LYS A 306 20.58 17.89 -39.84
CA LYS A 306 19.90 18.93 -39.06
C LYS A 306 18.60 18.48 -38.37
N GLY A 307 17.74 17.70 -39.03
CA GLY A 307 16.48 17.22 -38.44
C GLY A 307 16.72 16.22 -37.30
N LEU A 308 17.70 15.33 -37.44
CA LEU A 308 18.13 14.42 -36.37
C LEU A 308 18.76 15.18 -35.20
N GLU A 309 19.56 16.21 -35.50
CA GLU A 309 20.14 17.11 -34.49
C GLU A 309 19.07 17.88 -33.72
N GLU A 310 18.02 18.37 -34.40
CA GLU A 310 16.88 19.05 -33.77
C GLU A 310 16.09 18.10 -32.86
N MET A 311 15.79 16.87 -33.28
CA MET A 311 15.13 15.89 -32.41
C MET A 311 16.00 15.49 -31.21
N ASN A 312 17.30 15.27 -31.42
CA ASN A 312 18.23 14.99 -30.33
C ASN A 312 18.29 16.17 -29.34
N LEU A 313 18.17 17.41 -29.81
CA LEU A 313 18.10 18.60 -28.95
C LEU A 313 16.82 18.61 -28.10
N ASP A 314 15.69 18.18 -28.63
CA ASP A 314 14.44 18.10 -27.86
C ASP A 314 14.51 17.01 -26.79
N LEU A 315 15.07 15.84 -27.10
CA LEU A 315 15.34 14.78 -26.11
C LEU A 315 16.35 15.21 -25.03
N TYR A 316 17.32 16.04 -25.41
CA TYR A 316 18.24 16.65 -24.45
C TYR A 316 17.50 17.59 -23.47
N LYS A 317 16.55 18.39 -23.97
CA LYS A 317 15.71 19.26 -23.12
C LYS A 317 14.84 18.41 -22.18
N GLU A 318 14.22 17.35 -22.70
CA GLU A 318 13.40 16.42 -21.92
C GLU A 318 14.21 15.80 -20.76
N MET A 319 15.40 15.26 -21.05
CA MET A 319 16.28 14.73 -20.01
C MET A 319 16.71 15.80 -19.01
N ASN A 320 16.95 17.04 -19.44
CA ASN A 320 17.24 18.13 -18.53
C ASN A 320 16.07 18.44 -17.60
N ASP A 321 14.83 18.32 -18.06
CA ASP A 321 13.65 18.49 -17.20
C ASP A 321 13.53 17.34 -16.18
N HIS A 322 13.87 16.11 -16.56
CA HIS A 322 14.02 15.01 -15.60
C HIS A 322 15.13 15.27 -14.58
N ALA A 323 16.29 15.79 -15.00
CA ALA A 323 17.39 16.14 -14.12
C ALA A 323 17.03 17.28 -13.14
N LYS A 324 16.27 18.30 -13.59
CA LYS A 324 15.71 19.35 -12.72
C LYS A 324 14.82 18.75 -11.65
N GLN A 325 13.90 17.87 -12.05
CA GLN A 325 12.99 17.22 -11.12
C GLN A 325 13.75 16.35 -10.11
N ALA A 326 14.68 15.53 -10.57
CA ALA A 326 15.54 14.72 -9.70
C ALA A 326 16.32 15.59 -8.71
N THR A 327 16.88 16.71 -9.16
CA THR A 327 17.56 17.67 -8.28
C THR A 327 16.64 18.22 -7.19
N ASN A 328 15.39 18.56 -7.55
CA ASN A 328 14.40 19.06 -6.60
C ASN A 328 14.05 18.01 -5.54
N CYS A 329 13.80 16.77 -5.95
CA CYS A 329 13.48 15.68 -5.04
C CYS A 329 14.67 15.34 -4.12
N ILE A 330 15.89 15.27 -4.66
CA ILE A 330 17.11 15.03 -3.89
C ILE A 330 17.28 16.10 -2.81
N VAL A 331 17.22 17.37 -3.18
CA VAL A 331 17.41 18.48 -2.23
C VAL A 331 16.28 18.55 -1.22
N GLY A 332 15.03 18.31 -1.66
CA GLY A 332 13.88 18.24 -0.76
C GLY A 332 14.01 17.13 0.30
N ASN A 333 14.47 15.94 -0.11
CA ASN A 333 14.71 14.84 0.80
C ASN A 333 15.86 15.13 1.77
N VAL A 334 16.98 15.70 1.30
CA VAL A 334 18.10 16.08 2.16
C VAL A 334 17.66 17.13 3.19
N PHE A 335 16.89 18.13 2.76
CA PHE A 335 16.33 19.14 3.65
C PHE A 335 15.43 18.50 4.72
N TYR A 336 14.51 17.63 4.31
CA TYR A 336 13.63 16.91 5.25
C TYR A 336 14.44 16.09 6.26
N GLU A 337 15.35 15.24 5.79
CA GLU A 337 16.09 14.30 6.65
C GLU A 337 17.06 14.95 7.64
N ARG A 338 17.57 16.16 7.32
CA ARG A 338 18.68 16.77 8.08
C ARG A 338 18.31 18.11 8.72
N ILE A 339 17.50 18.92 8.06
CA ILE A 339 17.19 20.30 8.49
C ILE A 339 15.78 20.42 9.05
N CYS A 340 14.77 19.81 8.44
CA CYS A 340 13.37 19.97 8.86
C CYS A 340 13.12 19.44 10.28
N ASP A 341 12.37 20.17 11.10
CA ASP A 341 12.07 19.80 12.50
C ASP A 341 11.20 18.55 12.62
N GLN A 342 10.34 18.30 11.63
CA GLN A 342 9.52 17.09 11.55
C GLN A 342 10.26 15.90 10.91
N GLY A 343 11.52 16.11 10.50
CA GLY A 343 12.34 15.07 9.89
C GLY A 343 13.12 14.24 10.92
N PRO A 344 13.74 13.14 10.48
CA PRO A 344 14.50 12.22 11.33
C PRO A 344 15.81 12.80 11.91
N LYS A 345 16.26 13.98 11.48
CA LYS A 345 17.50 14.65 11.93
C LYS A 345 18.73 13.72 11.92
N LEU A 346 19.01 13.10 10.77
CA LEU A 346 20.07 12.09 10.61
C LEU A 346 21.51 12.58 10.87
N GLY A 347 21.71 13.89 11.05
CA GLY A 347 23.03 14.49 11.29
C GLY A 347 23.88 14.57 10.02
N PRO A 348 25.23 14.47 10.15
CA PRO A 348 26.14 14.63 9.01
C PRO A 348 26.00 13.47 8.00
N VAL A 349 26.28 13.77 6.73
CA VAL A 349 26.40 12.77 5.67
C VAL A 349 27.58 11.85 5.99
N THR A 350 27.29 10.55 6.02
CA THR A 350 28.28 9.49 6.25
C THR A 350 27.99 8.32 5.33
N ARG A 351 28.91 7.35 5.25
CA ARG A 351 28.65 6.11 4.49
C ARG A 351 27.46 5.31 5.04
N LYS A 352 27.16 5.44 6.35
CA LYS A 352 25.98 4.83 7.00
C LYS A 352 24.70 5.62 6.72
N TYR A 353 24.79 6.95 6.71
CA TYR A 353 23.69 7.87 6.40
C TYR A 353 24.05 8.74 5.17
N PRO A 354 24.02 8.14 3.96
CA PRO A 354 24.44 8.82 2.73
C PRO A 354 23.52 10.00 2.39
N LEU A 355 23.94 10.84 1.44
CA LEU A 355 23.17 12.01 1.00
C LEU A 355 21.75 11.62 0.56
N CYS A 356 21.62 10.47 -0.10
CA CYS A 356 20.33 9.92 -0.51
C CYS A 356 20.29 8.41 -0.26
N SER A 357 19.10 7.89 0.02
CA SER A 357 18.84 6.45 -0.02
C SER A 357 19.20 5.87 -1.38
N ARG A 358 19.89 4.73 -1.37
CA ARG A 358 20.19 3.98 -2.59
C ARG A 358 18.89 3.45 -3.18
N TYR A 359 18.76 3.51 -4.49
CA TYR A 359 17.62 2.96 -5.24
C TYR A 359 17.92 1.58 -5.83
N PHE A 360 19.19 1.18 -5.85
CA PHE A 360 19.61 -0.13 -6.31
C PHE A 360 20.58 -0.80 -5.34
N ILE A 361 20.49 -2.13 -5.28
CA ILE A 361 21.52 -2.95 -4.64
C ILE A 361 22.80 -2.89 -5.47
N PHE A 362 23.92 -2.78 -4.78
CA PHE A 362 25.25 -2.98 -5.33
C PHE A 362 25.97 -4.04 -4.49
N PRO A 363 25.96 -5.32 -4.90
CA PRO A 363 26.46 -6.43 -4.08
C PRO A 363 27.96 -6.70 -4.26
N PHE A 364 28.68 -5.81 -4.94
CA PHE A 364 30.11 -5.95 -5.21
C PHE A 364 30.94 -5.09 -4.25
N LYS A 365 32.25 -5.35 -4.21
CA LYS A 365 33.20 -4.49 -3.50
C LYS A 365 33.14 -3.07 -4.05
N GLU A 366 33.43 -2.09 -3.21
CA GLU A 366 33.56 -0.69 -3.67
C GLU A 366 34.62 -0.60 -4.77
N LEU A 367 34.24 0.05 -5.87
CA LEU A 367 35.05 0.24 -7.07
C LEU A 367 34.99 1.71 -7.45
N THR A 368 35.87 2.14 -8.34
CA THR A 368 35.74 3.47 -8.94
C THR A 368 34.48 3.53 -9.82
N PHE A 369 33.92 4.71 -10.01
CA PHE A 369 32.73 4.89 -10.85
C PHE A 369 32.92 4.35 -12.27
N ASP A 370 34.12 4.53 -12.86
CA ASP A 370 34.42 4.05 -14.22
C ASP A 370 34.48 2.51 -14.30
N GLU A 371 34.98 1.84 -13.26
CA GLU A 371 34.95 0.37 -13.16
C GLU A 371 33.51 -0.14 -12.98
N GLU A 372 32.69 0.55 -12.18
CA GLU A 372 31.27 0.21 -12.00
C GLU A 372 30.49 0.31 -13.30
N MET A 373 30.76 1.34 -14.12
CA MET A 373 30.15 1.47 -15.45
C MET A 373 30.43 0.27 -16.35
N GLN A 374 31.61 -0.36 -16.23
CA GLN A 374 31.94 -1.57 -17.00
C GLN A 374 31.14 -2.80 -16.53
N LEU A 375 30.73 -2.85 -15.26
CA LEU A 375 29.91 -3.95 -14.74
C LEU A 375 28.50 -3.95 -15.35
N MET A 376 27.97 -2.78 -15.71
CA MET A 376 26.65 -2.64 -16.34
C MET A 376 26.57 -3.37 -17.69
N GLU A 377 27.68 -3.48 -18.41
CA GLU A 377 27.76 -4.20 -19.70
C GLU A 377 27.95 -5.72 -19.52
N GLN A 378 28.30 -6.17 -18.32
CA GLN A 378 28.50 -7.58 -17.99
C GLN A 378 27.19 -8.19 -17.51
N ARG A 379 26.47 -8.89 -18.40
CA ARG A 379 25.14 -9.46 -18.12
C ARG A 379 25.07 -10.25 -16.80
N GLU A 380 26.11 -11.05 -16.51
CA GLU A 380 26.23 -11.87 -15.29
C GLU A 380 26.29 -11.05 -14.00
N LYS A 381 26.71 -9.78 -14.07
CA LYS A 381 26.75 -8.87 -12.91
C LYS A 381 25.56 -7.91 -12.92
N ALA A 382 25.19 -7.44 -14.11
CA ALA A 382 24.10 -6.50 -14.32
C ALA A 382 22.74 -7.02 -13.83
N CYS A 383 22.53 -8.35 -13.83
CA CYS A 383 21.32 -8.96 -13.28
C CYS A 383 21.19 -8.80 -11.76
N HIS A 384 22.30 -8.61 -11.03
CA HIS A 384 22.29 -8.46 -9.57
C HIS A 384 22.12 -7.00 -9.10
N PHE A 385 22.04 -6.04 -10.03
CA PHE A 385 21.68 -4.65 -9.73
C PHE A 385 20.16 -4.50 -9.61
N LEU A 386 19.63 -4.98 -8.51
CA LEU A 386 18.21 -5.05 -8.25
C LEU A 386 17.70 -3.71 -7.73
N ALA A 387 16.59 -3.24 -8.29
CA ALA A 387 15.92 -2.03 -7.84
C ALA A 387 15.18 -2.28 -6.52
N HIS A 388 15.28 -1.29 -5.63
CA HIS A 388 14.42 -1.16 -4.47
C HIS A 388 13.00 -0.74 -4.89
N ASP A 389 12.12 -0.40 -3.95
CA ASP A 389 10.69 -0.14 -4.19
C ASP A 389 10.39 0.89 -5.30
N GLY A 390 9.17 0.88 -5.86
CA GLY A 390 8.61 1.88 -6.79
C GLY A 390 8.75 1.63 -8.30
N PHE A 391 8.55 2.70 -9.09
CA PHE A 391 8.64 2.69 -10.57
C PHE A 391 9.33 3.94 -11.17
N VAL A 392 9.50 5.02 -10.39
CA VAL A 392 10.00 6.33 -10.87
C VAL A 392 11.42 6.60 -10.38
N TYR A 393 12.37 5.80 -10.87
CA TYR A 393 13.75 5.80 -10.36
C TYR A 393 14.60 6.98 -10.84
N LEU A 394 14.45 7.40 -12.11
CA LEU A 394 15.30 8.45 -12.69
C LEU A 394 15.00 9.83 -12.10
N ARG A 395 13.71 10.18 -11.94
CA ARG A 395 13.27 11.48 -11.41
C ARG A 395 13.35 11.58 -9.88
N ARG A 396 13.71 10.50 -9.18
CA ARG A 396 13.86 10.45 -7.71
C ARG A 396 12.61 10.87 -6.93
N GLU A 397 11.43 10.66 -7.49
CA GLU A 397 10.15 11.08 -6.88
C GLU A 397 9.67 10.15 -5.76
N LEU A 398 10.42 9.08 -5.49
CA LEU A 398 10.07 8.08 -4.50
C LEU A 398 10.86 8.27 -3.20
N VAL A 399 10.19 8.20 -2.06
CA VAL A 399 10.87 7.93 -0.78
C VAL A 399 11.17 6.43 -0.74
N CYS A 400 12.40 6.06 -1.09
CA CYS A 400 12.78 4.66 -1.28
C CYS A 400 13.15 3.98 0.03
N GLN A 401 12.58 2.80 0.27
CA GLN A 401 12.95 1.91 1.38
C GLN A 401 14.14 1.03 0.95
N GLY A 402 15.34 1.40 1.39
CA GLY A 402 16.60 0.74 0.98
C GLY A 402 16.83 -0.67 1.54
N ASP A 403 15.88 -1.21 2.30
CA ASP A 403 15.90 -2.55 2.91
C ASP A 403 15.05 -3.59 2.16
N THR A 404 14.37 -3.19 1.07
CA THR A 404 13.50 -4.08 0.29
C THR A 404 13.83 -4.09 -1.21
N ILE A 405 13.58 -5.19 -1.90
CA ILE A 405 13.72 -5.37 -3.36
C ILE A 405 12.34 -5.45 -3.98
N LYS A 406 12.10 -4.66 -5.04
CA LYS A 406 10.85 -4.71 -5.80
C LYS A 406 10.77 -5.99 -6.62
N LEU A 407 9.66 -6.72 -6.47
CA LEU A 407 9.42 -7.99 -7.18
C LEU A 407 8.80 -7.76 -8.56
N ARG A 408 9.36 -8.44 -9.57
CA ARG A 408 8.99 -8.34 -10.99
C ARG A 408 8.24 -9.59 -11.44
N TYR A 409 6.91 -9.53 -11.38
CA TYR A 409 6.03 -10.63 -11.82
C TYR A 409 5.89 -10.75 -13.33
N GLY A 410 5.94 -9.62 -14.06
CA GLY A 410 5.55 -9.57 -15.47
C GLY A 410 4.03 -9.61 -15.67
N GLU A 411 3.60 -9.85 -16.90
CA GLU A 411 2.17 -9.91 -17.28
C GLU A 411 1.57 -11.29 -16.99
N LYS A 412 2.41 -12.34 -16.98
CA LYS A 412 1.98 -13.73 -16.82
C LYS A 412 3.00 -14.57 -16.06
N PRO A 413 2.61 -15.74 -15.52
CA PRO A 413 3.52 -16.60 -14.75
C PRO A 413 4.82 -16.95 -15.48
N GLU A 414 4.78 -17.09 -16.80
CA GLU A 414 5.95 -17.45 -17.61
C GLU A 414 7.03 -16.36 -17.65
N ASP A 415 6.69 -15.10 -17.33
CA ASP A 415 7.65 -13.99 -17.34
C ASP A 415 8.58 -14.02 -16.12
N SER A 416 8.16 -14.67 -15.03
CA SER A 416 8.92 -14.83 -13.78
C SER A 416 8.51 -16.11 -13.01
N PRO A 417 8.73 -17.32 -13.58
CA PRO A 417 8.10 -18.55 -13.11
C PRO A 417 8.38 -18.88 -11.65
N TYR A 418 9.64 -18.70 -11.21
CA TYR A 418 10.04 -18.94 -9.83
C TYR A 418 9.26 -18.04 -8.86
N LEU A 419 9.21 -16.72 -9.13
CA LEU A 419 8.52 -15.75 -8.29
C LEU A 419 7.04 -16.10 -8.12
N TRP A 420 6.36 -16.41 -9.22
CA TRP A 420 4.95 -16.78 -9.19
C TRP A 420 4.72 -18.06 -8.37
N ALA A 421 5.55 -19.08 -8.54
CA ALA A 421 5.45 -20.32 -7.77
C ALA A 421 5.75 -20.10 -6.27
N HIS A 422 6.77 -19.30 -5.95
CA HIS A 422 7.17 -18.96 -4.59
C HIS A 422 6.04 -18.21 -3.86
N MET A 423 5.47 -17.18 -4.50
CA MET A 423 4.43 -16.34 -3.90
C MET A 423 3.07 -17.05 -3.84
N LYS A 424 2.78 -17.94 -4.80
CA LYS A 424 1.64 -18.85 -4.71
C LYS A 424 1.77 -19.77 -3.50
N THR A 425 2.94 -20.40 -3.31
CA THR A 425 3.19 -21.29 -2.16
C THR A 425 3.06 -20.54 -0.84
N TYR A 426 3.64 -19.34 -0.75
CA TYR A 426 3.47 -18.44 0.39
C TYR A 426 1.99 -18.17 0.71
N THR A 427 1.22 -17.83 -0.32
CA THR A 427 -0.23 -17.57 -0.19
C THR A 427 -0.97 -18.82 0.30
N GLU A 428 -0.68 -19.99 -0.27
CA GLU A 428 -1.34 -21.24 0.09
C GLU A 428 -1.05 -21.68 1.52
N ILE A 429 0.21 -21.58 1.98
CA ILE A 429 0.59 -21.86 3.37
C ILE A 429 -0.23 -20.97 4.32
N THR A 430 -0.30 -19.68 4.00
CA THR A 430 -0.97 -18.69 4.85
C THR A 430 -2.49 -18.88 4.87
N ALA A 431 -3.11 -19.15 3.71
CA ALA A 431 -4.55 -19.37 3.59
C ALA A 431 -5.04 -20.64 4.32
N ARG A 432 -4.18 -21.67 4.46
CA ARG A 432 -4.51 -22.87 5.26
C ARG A 432 -4.70 -22.50 6.73
N VAL A 433 -3.85 -21.62 7.26
CA VAL A 433 -3.81 -21.27 8.69
C VAL A 433 -4.86 -20.23 9.05
N PHE A 434 -4.92 -19.10 8.34
CA PHE A 434 -5.70 -17.94 8.77
C PHE A 434 -7.08 -17.87 8.12
N SER A 435 -8.07 -17.33 8.83
CA SER A 435 -9.44 -17.14 8.33
C SER A 435 -9.55 -15.99 7.33
N GLY A 436 -8.52 -15.15 7.24
CA GLY A 436 -8.47 -14.04 6.30
C GLY A 436 -7.08 -13.49 6.08
N LEU A 437 -6.95 -12.65 5.06
CA LEU A 437 -5.72 -12.01 4.61
C LEU A 437 -5.91 -10.50 4.52
N CYS A 438 -4.87 -9.75 4.90
CA CYS A 438 -4.77 -8.31 4.69
C CYS A 438 -3.75 -8.03 3.58
N LEU A 439 -4.19 -7.41 2.48
CA LEU A 439 -3.30 -7.05 1.38
C LEU A 439 -2.55 -5.76 1.70
N VAL A 440 -1.26 -5.88 2.00
CA VAL A 440 -0.39 -4.73 2.30
C VAL A 440 0.10 -4.10 1.00
N ASN A 441 0.04 -2.77 0.92
CA ASN A 441 0.44 -2.00 -0.26
C ASN A 441 -0.19 -2.56 -1.56
N CYS A 442 -1.49 -2.86 -1.50
CA CYS A 442 -2.22 -3.55 -2.56
C CYS A 442 -2.08 -2.84 -3.92
N LEU A 443 -2.05 -1.51 -3.93
CA LEU A 443 -1.89 -0.68 -5.14
C LEU A 443 -0.50 -0.80 -5.78
N SER A 444 0.51 -1.18 -5.01
CA SER A 444 1.88 -1.40 -5.50
C SER A 444 2.08 -2.79 -6.10
N THR A 445 1.08 -3.67 -6.00
CA THR A 445 1.07 -5.01 -6.59
C THR A 445 0.19 -4.99 -7.84
N PRO A 446 0.68 -5.47 -9.00
CA PRO A 446 -0.15 -5.55 -10.20
C PRO A 446 -1.44 -6.34 -9.94
N LEU A 447 -2.55 -5.83 -10.46
CA LEU A 447 -3.88 -6.34 -10.12
C LEU A 447 -4.06 -7.83 -10.47
N HIS A 448 -3.55 -8.27 -11.62
CA HIS A 448 -3.61 -9.68 -12.04
C HIS A 448 -2.81 -10.63 -11.15
N VAL A 449 -1.74 -10.15 -10.52
CA VAL A 449 -0.96 -10.92 -9.54
C VAL A 449 -1.82 -11.15 -8.31
N SER A 450 -2.39 -10.09 -7.74
CA SER A 450 -3.28 -10.19 -6.58
C SER A 450 -4.51 -11.06 -6.86
N GLU A 451 -5.12 -10.97 -8.05
CA GLU A 451 -6.23 -11.83 -8.48
C GLU A 451 -5.84 -13.31 -8.44
N ALA A 452 -4.68 -13.65 -9.00
CA ALA A 452 -4.19 -15.03 -9.04
C ALA A 452 -3.85 -15.56 -7.64
N MET A 453 -3.20 -14.76 -6.79
CA MET A 453 -2.88 -15.16 -5.42
C MET A 453 -4.16 -15.36 -4.61
N LEU A 454 -5.12 -14.43 -4.65
CA LEU A 454 -6.39 -14.60 -3.95
C LEU A 454 -7.21 -15.78 -4.50
N SER A 455 -7.15 -16.06 -5.80
CA SER A 455 -7.76 -17.25 -6.39
C SER A 455 -7.17 -18.54 -5.82
N ALA A 456 -5.84 -18.62 -5.69
CA ALA A 456 -5.17 -19.75 -5.02
C ALA A 456 -5.58 -19.86 -3.55
N ALA A 457 -5.65 -18.73 -2.83
CA ALA A 457 -6.09 -18.68 -1.44
C ALA A 457 -7.54 -19.17 -1.26
N ARG A 458 -8.47 -18.68 -2.09
CA ARG A 458 -9.90 -19.05 -2.05
C ARG A 458 -10.16 -20.49 -2.45
N SER A 459 -9.32 -21.06 -3.32
CA SER A 459 -9.37 -22.49 -3.65
C SER A 459 -9.11 -23.38 -2.43
N ILE A 460 -8.33 -22.89 -1.47
CA ILE A 460 -8.08 -23.56 -0.18
C ILE A 460 -9.14 -23.20 0.85
N LYS A 461 -9.52 -21.91 0.91
CA LYS A 461 -10.46 -21.37 1.89
C LYS A 461 -11.55 -20.55 1.19
N PRO A 462 -12.69 -21.16 0.82
CA PRO A 462 -13.73 -20.47 0.04
C PRO A 462 -14.33 -19.24 0.73
N ASN A 463 -14.49 -19.27 2.07
CA ASN A 463 -14.97 -18.15 2.88
C ASN A 463 -13.83 -17.27 3.42
N LEU A 464 -12.80 -17.03 2.59
CA LEU A 464 -11.66 -16.20 3.00
C LEU A 464 -12.08 -14.75 3.21
N TYR A 465 -11.86 -14.21 4.40
CA TYR A 465 -12.01 -12.78 4.67
C TYR A 465 -10.83 -12.02 4.06
N VAL A 466 -11.08 -11.07 3.16
CA VAL A 466 -10.01 -10.28 2.54
C VAL A 466 -10.19 -8.83 2.91
N ILE A 467 -9.17 -8.24 3.53
CA ILE A 467 -9.11 -6.81 3.80
C ILE A 467 -7.97 -6.17 3.03
N ALA A 468 -8.09 -4.88 2.74
CA ALA A 468 -7.00 -4.12 2.13
C ALA A 468 -6.99 -2.69 2.65
N ASP A 469 -5.79 -2.18 2.86
CA ASP A 469 -5.55 -0.76 3.07
C ASP A 469 -5.34 -0.11 1.70
N ILE A 470 -6.41 0.47 1.16
CA ILE A 470 -6.42 1.17 -0.13
C ILE A 470 -6.81 2.61 0.11
N SER A 471 -5.83 3.51 0.07
CA SER A 471 -6.06 4.94 0.21
C SER A 471 -5.76 5.63 -1.13
N THR A 472 -6.75 5.65 -2.04
CA THR A 472 -6.64 6.43 -3.28
C THR A 472 -7.50 7.70 -3.20
N SER A 473 -7.16 8.70 -4.00
CA SER A 473 -8.02 9.87 -4.23
C SER A 473 -9.17 9.59 -5.20
N SER A 474 -9.30 8.35 -5.71
CA SER A 474 -10.27 7.99 -6.74
C SER A 474 -11.12 6.80 -6.30
N GLN A 475 -12.37 7.08 -5.91
CA GLN A 475 -13.36 6.05 -5.59
C GLN A 475 -13.53 5.02 -6.73
N HIS A 476 -13.30 5.43 -7.99
CA HIS A 476 -13.33 4.51 -9.12
C HIS A 476 -12.22 3.45 -9.03
N ILE A 477 -11.00 3.84 -8.70
CA ILE A 477 -9.87 2.91 -8.55
C ILE A 477 -10.15 1.96 -7.38
N ASP A 478 -10.61 2.48 -6.24
CA ASP A 478 -11.00 1.65 -5.08
C ASP A 478 -12.03 0.58 -5.51
N ASN A 479 -13.07 0.97 -6.23
CA ASN A 479 -14.11 0.06 -6.71
C ASN A 479 -13.55 -0.99 -7.68
N VAL A 480 -12.61 -0.63 -8.57
CA VAL A 480 -11.96 -1.59 -9.48
C VAL A 480 -11.20 -2.64 -8.67
N TYR A 481 -10.41 -2.24 -7.68
CA TYR A 481 -9.67 -3.19 -6.85
C TYR A 481 -10.61 -4.05 -6.00
N VAL A 482 -11.60 -3.44 -5.35
CA VAL A 482 -12.58 -4.17 -4.53
C VAL A 482 -13.30 -5.22 -5.35
N THR A 483 -13.88 -4.81 -6.48
CA THR A 483 -14.69 -5.70 -7.29
C THR A 483 -13.84 -6.80 -7.92
N ARG A 484 -12.67 -6.49 -8.48
CA ARG A 484 -11.84 -7.51 -9.13
C ARG A 484 -11.19 -8.47 -8.16
N LEU A 485 -10.71 -7.97 -7.02
CA LEU A 485 -10.08 -8.82 -6.00
C LEU A 485 -11.10 -9.49 -5.07
N GLY A 486 -12.35 -9.05 -5.06
CA GLY A 486 -13.36 -9.47 -4.09
C GLY A 486 -12.96 -9.10 -2.66
N ILE A 487 -12.43 -7.88 -2.47
CA ILE A 487 -12.08 -7.40 -1.13
C ILE A 487 -13.37 -7.27 -0.32
N THR A 488 -13.41 -7.91 0.85
CA THR A 488 -14.55 -7.87 1.75
C THR A 488 -14.59 -6.57 2.53
N SER A 489 -13.44 -6.03 2.96
CA SER A 489 -13.44 -4.77 3.71
C SER A 489 -12.24 -3.88 3.42
N LEU A 490 -12.50 -2.58 3.31
CA LEU A 490 -11.45 -1.57 3.22
C LEU A 490 -11.10 -1.08 4.62
N VAL A 491 -9.80 -1.02 4.93
CA VAL A 491 -9.31 -0.46 6.18
C VAL A 491 -9.29 1.07 6.08
N ARG A 492 -9.79 1.75 7.11
CA ARG A 492 -9.87 3.22 7.21
C ARG A 492 -9.47 3.64 8.62
N ASP A 493 -8.69 4.70 8.78
CA ASP A 493 -8.06 5.07 10.06
C ASP A 493 -8.08 6.58 10.39
N ASP A 494 -8.64 7.41 9.50
CA ASP A 494 -8.51 8.87 9.53
C ASP A 494 -9.71 9.57 10.19
N VAL A 495 -10.22 9.05 11.31
CA VAL A 495 -11.38 9.64 12.01
C VAL A 495 -11.01 10.89 12.84
N GLY A 496 -9.90 11.57 12.50
CA GLY A 496 -9.46 12.75 13.25
C GLY A 496 -8.05 13.26 13.01
N SER A 497 -7.53 13.26 11.78
CA SER A 497 -6.42 14.16 11.46
C SER A 497 -6.91 15.61 11.45
N SER A 498 -6.17 16.50 12.12
CA SER A 498 -6.52 17.92 12.24
C SER A 498 -6.54 18.67 10.90
N GLU A 499 -5.92 18.12 9.85
CA GLU A 499 -5.85 18.74 8.53
C GLU A 499 -7.04 18.40 7.62
N ARG A 500 -7.85 17.39 7.95
CA ARG A 500 -8.98 16.94 7.11
C ARG A 500 -10.35 17.06 7.78
N GLN A 501 -10.41 17.66 8.96
CA GLN A 501 -11.65 17.87 9.71
C GLN A 501 -12.66 18.78 8.98
N GLU A 502 -12.22 19.49 7.93
CA GLU A 502 -13.06 20.36 7.10
C GLU A 502 -13.92 19.58 6.07
N ASP A 503 -13.58 18.32 5.76
CA ASP A 503 -14.33 17.51 4.80
C ASP A 503 -15.22 16.47 5.51
N TRP A 504 -16.54 16.61 5.35
CA TRP A 504 -17.59 15.70 5.83
C TRP A 504 -17.49 14.24 5.30
N GLY A 505 -16.46 13.91 4.51
CA GLY A 505 -16.28 12.63 3.83
C GLY A 505 -16.14 11.42 4.77
N TYR A 506 -15.64 11.61 5.99
CA TYR A 506 -15.45 10.50 6.94
C TYR A 506 -16.77 9.90 7.45
N GLN A 507 -17.89 10.63 7.37
CA GLN A 507 -19.21 10.09 7.74
C GLN A 507 -19.59 8.87 6.89
N SER A 508 -19.13 8.83 5.64
CA SER A 508 -19.34 7.68 4.75
C SER A 508 -18.69 6.39 5.28
N TRP A 509 -17.68 6.48 6.15
CA TRP A 509 -16.94 5.34 6.70
C TRP A 509 -17.59 4.72 7.93
N PHE A 510 -18.53 5.42 8.57
CA PHE A 510 -19.29 4.89 9.71
C PHE A 510 -20.23 3.76 9.29
N GLY A 511 -20.37 3.52 8.00
CA GLY A 511 -21.14 2.42 7.45
C GLY A 511 -22.64 2.69 7.49
N LYS A 512 -23.31 2.13 6.48
CA LYS A 512 -24.77 2.01 6.37
C LYS A 512 -25.54 3.34 6.30
N GLU A 513 -26.84 3.26 6.58
CA GLU A 513 -27.85 4.23 6.22
C GLU A 513 -27.95 5.37 7.25
N PRO A 514 -28.36 6.58 6.82
CA PRO A 514 -28.66 7.65 7.75
C PRO A 514 -29.88 7.30 8.64
N VAL A 515 -29.94 7.89 9.83
CA VAL A 515 -31.12 7.78 10.71
C VAL A 515 -32.37 8.27 9.98
N GLY A 516 -33.42 7.45 9.96
CA GLY A 516 -34.67 7.76 9.28
C GLY A 516 -34.67 7.44 7.77
N ALA A 517 -33.70 6.66 7.28
CA ALA A 517 -33.72 6.17 5.90
C ALA A 517 -35.03 5.43 5.59
N PHE A 518 -35.52 5.57 4.35
CA PHE A 518 -36.76 4.96 3.90
C PHE A 518 -36.70 3.44 3.99
N SER A 519 -37.74 2.84 4.58
CA SER A 519 -37.87 1.39 4.68
C SER A 519 -37.76 0.73 3.31
N GLN A 520 -36.83 -0.22 3.19
CA GLN A 520 -36.58 -0.95 1.96
C GLN A 520 -37.36 -2.29 1.98
N PRO A 521 -38.01 -2.69 0.87
CA PRO A 521 -38.67 -3.98 0.78
C PRO A 521 -37.67 -5.15 0.82
N SER A 522 -38.12 -6.33 1.26
CA SER A 522 -37.28 -7.53 1.41
C SER A 522 -36.81 -8.12 0.07
N HIS A 523 -37.64 -8.02 -0.96
CA HIS A 523 -37.24 -8.29 -2.34
C HIS A 523 -36.85 -6.97 -3.00
N ARG A 524 -35.55 -6.82 -3.30
CA ARG A 524 -35.02 -5.64 -3.99
C ARG A 524 -34.03 -6.02 -5.08
N PRO A 525 -33.90 -5.19 -6.12
CA PRO A 525 -32.77 -5.29 -7.05
C PRO A 525 -31.45 -5.23 -6.29
N LEU A 526 -30.46 -6.00 -6.74
CA LEU A 526 -29.09 -5.80 -6.31
C LEU A 526 -28.60 -4.47 -6.89
N ILE A 527 -28.30 -3.51 -6.02
CA ILE A 527 -27.81 -2.19 -6.40
C ILE A 527 -26.31 -2.07 -6.04
N PRO A 528 -25.54 -1.22 -6.76
CA PRO A 528 -24.20 -0.86 -6.33
C PRO A 528 -24.22 -0.33 -4.90
N ALA A 529 -23.33 -0.85 -4.06
CA ALA A 529 -23.17 -0.44 -2.68
C ALA A 529 -21.72 -0.06 -2.41
N VAL A 530 -21.52 0.79 -1.40
CA VAL A 530 -20.17 1.08 -0.90
C VAL A 530 -19.64 -0.18 -0.22
N THR A 531 -18.38 -0.50 -0.48
CA THR A 531 -17.67 -1.62 0.14
C THR A 531 -17.74 -1.54 1.66
N HIS A 532 -17.92 -2.69 2.32
CA HIS A 532 -17.86 -2.74 3.77
C HIS A 532 -16.51 -2.20 4.27
N THR A 533 -16.52 -1.58 5.44
CA THR A 533 -15.36 -0.88 6.01
C THR A 533 -14.93 -1.56 7.30
N MET A 534 -13.62 -1.62 7.54
CA MET A 534 -13.04 -1.84 8.86
C MET A 534 -12.45 -0.52 9.35
N LEU A 535 -13.17 0.13 10.27
CA LEU A 535 -12.78 1.41 10.83
C LEU A 535 -11.83 1.19 12.00
N MET A 536 -10.62 1.72 11.89
CA MET A 536 -9.58 1.65 12.90
C MET A 536 -9.42 2.99 13.61
N ASP A 537 -9.14 2.96 14.90
CA ASP A 537 -8.81 4.18 15.67
C ASP A 537 -7.41 4.73 15.33
N ARG A 538 -6.54 3.87 14.80
CA ARG A 538 -5.22 4.24 14.30
C ARG A 538 -4.81 3.35 13.13
N SER A 539 -4.06 3.93 12.20
CA SER A 539 -3.52 3.19 11.06
C SER A 539 -2.72 1.99 11.51
N PRO A 540 -2.93 0.83 10.86
CA PRO A 540 -2.17 -0.37 11.14
C PRO A 540 -0.69 -0.26 10.71
N ASN A 541 -0.30 0.74 9.92
CA ASN A 541 1.02 0.84 9.26
C ASN A 541 1.78 2.16 9.56
N HIS A 542 1.22 3.09 10.34
CA HIS A 542 1.91 4.34 10.67
C HIS A 542 2.97 4.16 11.78
N HIS A 543 4.24 4.43 11.41
CA HIS A 543 5.44 4.27 12.24
C HIS A 543 5.78 5.42 13.21
N SER A 544 4.96 6.48 13.32
CA SER A 544 5.33 7.63 14.18
C SER A 544 4.66 7.56 15.57
N PRO A 545 5.33 7.92 16.68
CA PRO A 545 4.86 7.64 18.05
C PRO A 545 3.61 8.45 18.41
N ILE A 546 3.13 8.29 19.65
CA ILE A 546 2.05 9.02 20.36
C ILE A 546 2.03 10.57 20.19
N GLN A 547 2.96 11.15 19.43
CA GLN A 547 3.28 12.57 19.37
C GLN A 547 2.31 13.48 18.60
N GLU A 548 1.49 12.96 17.67
CA GLU A 548 0.59 13.83 16.88
C GLU A 548 -0.77 14.11 17.53
N SER A 549 -1.18 13.30 18.50
CA SER A 549 -2.49 13.44 19.16
C SER A 549 -2.34 13.37 20.67
N SER A 550 -3.09 14.21 21.37
CA SER A 550 -3.05 14.21 22.83
C SER A 550 -3.57 12.88 23.40
N VAL A 551 -2.95 12.40 24.48
CA VAL A 551 -3.35 11.16 25.18
C VAL A 551 -4.83 11.18 25.61
N TYR A 552 -5.40 12.38 25.76
CA TYR A 552 -6.79 12.57 26.12
C TYR A 552 -7.77 12.28 24.95
N ASP A 553 -7.32 12.25 23.67
CA ASP A 553 -8.17 11.90 22.51
C ASP A 553 -8.33 10.39 22.29
N PHE A 554 -7.54 9.54 22.98
CA PHE A 554 -7.55 8.11 22.74
C PHE A 554 -8.91 7.46 23.05
N LEU A 555 -9.49 7.80 24.20
CA LEU A 555 -10.80 7.31 24.61
C LEU A 555 -11.92 7.83 23.70
N PRO A 556 -12.08 9.16 23.48
CA PRO A 556 -13.09 9.68 22.57
C PRO A 556 -13.01 9.06 21.17
N ARG A 557 -11.81 8.91 20.61
CA ARG A 557 -11.60 8.31 19.29
C ARG A 557 -11.98 6.82 19.26
N SER A 558 -11.61 6.05 20.28
CA SER A 558 -12.06 4.66 20.37
C SER A 558 -13.58 4.53 20.45
N THR A 559 -14.25 5.42 21.19
CA THR A 559 -15.72 5.41 21.27
C THR A 559 -16.35 5.77 19.93
N LEU A 560 -15.78 6.77 19.25
CA LEU A 560 -16.18 7.19 17.90
C LEU A 560 -16.17 6.00 16.92
N VAL A 561 -15.07 5.25 16.90
CA VAL A 561 -14.94 4.03 16.08
C VAL A 561 -15.94 2.95 16.51
N SER A 562 -16.11 2.69 17.80
CA SER A 562 -17.00 1.65 18.32
C SER A 562 -18.49 1.90 18.01
N MET A 563 -18.86 3.17 17.82
CA MET A 563 -20.21 3.58 17.45
C MET A 563 -20.52 3.45 15.95
N ALA A 564 -19.54 3.10 15.12
CA ALA A 564 -19.76 2.83 13.70
C ALA A 564 -20.62 1.58 13.47
N CYS A 565 -21.33 1.58 12.35
CA CYS A 565 -22.15 0.49 11.79
C CYS A 565 -21.36 -0.36 10.79
N CYS A 566 -20.10 -0.67 11.08
CA CYS A 566 -19.20 -1.49 10.27
C CYS A 566 -18.20 -2.22 11.18
N ALA A 567 -17.30 -3.04 10.63
CA ALA A 567 -16.24 -3.64 11.43
C ALA A 567 -15.37 -2.57 12.09
N THR A 568 -14.89 -2.86 13.30
CA THR A 568 -14.03 -1.97 14.08
C THR A 568 -12.67 -2.60 14.32
N GLY A 569 -11.65 -1.77 14.51
CA GLY A 569 -10.30 -2.24 14.74
C GLY A 569 -9.47 -1.32 15.63
N SER A 570 -8.45 -1.90 16.25
CA SER A 570 -7.40 -1.14 16.93
C SER A 570 -6.04 -1.80 16.82
N THR A 571 -5.00 -1.10 17.24
CA THR A 571 -3.65 -1.66 17.41
C THR A 571 -3.39 -1.89 18.90
N ARG A 572 -2.71 -2.98 19.23
CA ARG A 572 -2.40 -3.30 20.64
C ARG A 572 -1.67 -2.15 21.37
N GLU A 573 -0.77 -1.48 20.68
CA GLU A 573 0.00 -0.35 21.23
C GLU A 573 -0.89 0.82 21.64
N TYR A 574 -1.97 1.06 20.88
CA TYR A 574 -2.96 2.09 21.15
C TYR A 574 -3.77 1.78 22.41
N ASP A 575 -4.29 0.55 22.52
CA ASP A 575 -5.14 0.12 23.64
C ASP A 575 -4.37 0.05 24.97
N GLU A 576 -3.10 -0.37 24.92
CA GLU A 576 -2.24 -0.49 26.09
C GLU A 576 -1.55 0.83 26.48
N LEU A 577 -1.75 1.91 25.70
CA LEU A 577 -1.09 3.21 25.87
C LEU A 577 0.43 3.07 26.06
N LEU A 578 1.08 2.18 25.30
CA LEU A 578 2.51 1.88 25.48
C LEU A 578 3.36 3.14 25.26
N PRO A 579 4.23 3.54 26.21
CA PRO A 579 4.84 2.71 27.26
C PRO A 579 4.18 2.77 28.65
N GLN A 580 3.06 3.47 28.82
CA GLN A 580 2.44 3.77 30.12
C GLN A 580 1.61 2.61 30.72
N GLN A 581 1.49 1.49 29.99
CA GLN A 581 1.06 0.14 30.40
C GLN A 581 -0.31 -0.05 31.06
N THR A 582 -1.11 0.98 31.36
CA THR A 582 -2.48 0.80 31.85
C THR A 582 -3.38 2.00 31.54
N GLY A 583 -4.55 1.78 30.93
CA GLY A 583 -5.59 2.83 30.89
C GLY A 583 -6.93 2.44 30.28
N MET A 584 -6.96 1.79 29.12
CA MET A 584 -8.21 1.63 28.35
C MET A 584 -8.91 0.27 28.47
N LEU A 585 -8.38 -0.67 29.26
CA LEU A 585 -8.90 -2.05 29.38
C LEU A 585 -10.42 -2.13 29.63
N ALA A 586 -10.89 -1.57 30.74
CA ALA A 586 -12.29 -1.68 31.15
C ALA A 586 -13.24 -0.99 30.16
N VAL A 587 -12.83 0.17 29.64
CA VAL A 587 -13.64 0.93 28.69
C VAL A 587 -13.65 0.28 27.31
N LYS A 588 -12.53 -0.27 26.83
CA LYS A 588 -12.48 -1.05 25.58
C LYS A 588 -13.36 -2.28 25.66
N LEU A 589 -13.36 -3.01 26.79
CA LEU A 589 -14.29 -4.12 27.00
C LEU A 589 -15.76 -3.67 26.91
N ALA A 590 -16.11 -2.56 27.55
CA ALA A 590 -17.46 -2.02 27.51
C ALA A 590 -17.86 -1.59 26.09
N LEU A 591 -16.96 -0.90 25.38
CA LEU A 591 -17.17 -0.43 24.01
C LEU A 591 -17.30 -1.58 23.01
N ASN A 592 -16.42 -2.59 23.04
CA ASN A 592 -16.49 -3.75 22.15
C ASN A 592 -17.77 -4.56 22.39
N ARG A 593 -18.16 -4.76 23.66
CA ARG A 593 -19.44 -5.41 24.00
C ARG A 593 -20.65 -4.61 23.49
N LEU A 594 -20.62 -3.29 23.65
CA LEU A 594 -21.65 -2.40 23.15
C LEU A 594 -21.73 -2.50 21.63
N HIS A 595 -20.60 -2.39 20.93
CA HIS A 595 -20.51 -2.50 19.49
C HIS A 595 -21.09 -3.82 18.98
N HIS A 596 -20.69 -4.96 19.56
CA HIS A 596 -21.22 -6.27 19.22
C HIS A 596 -22.72 -6.37 19.44
N LYS A 597 -23.23 -5.89 20.58
CA LYS A 597 -24.66 -5.91 20.90
C LYS A 597 -25.45 -5.08 19.88
N LEU A 598 -25.01 -3.85 19.61
CA LEU A 598 -25.68 -2.95 18.68
C LEU A 598 -25.68 -3.52 17.25
N ALA A 599 -24.57 -4.11 16.81
CA ALA A 599 -24.49 -4.75 15.50
C ALA A 599 -25.41 -5.97 15.40
N ALA A 600 -25.42 -6.84 16.42
CA ALA A 600 -26.27 -8.04 16.45
C ALA A 600 -27.77 -7.73 16.56
N GLU A 601 -28.14 -6.68 17.28
CA GLU A 601 -29.54 -6.24 17.46
C GLU A 601 -30.05 -5.35 16.31
N GLY A 602 -29.25 -5.15 15.26
CA GLY A 602 -29.68 -4.44 14.06
C GLY A 602 -29.73 -2.91 14.22
N PHE A 603 -28.88 -2.33 15.07
CA PHE A 603 -28.63 -0.88 15.06
C PHE A 603 -27.80 -0.53 13.82
N SER A 604 -28.49 -0.36 12.70
CA SER A 604 -27.90 -0.24 11.37
C SER A 604 -27.90 1.17 10.81
N GLN A 605 -28.49 2.15 11.51
CA GLN A 605 -28.53 3.54 11.08
C GLN A 605 -27.62 4.40 11.94
N VAL A 606 -26.92 5.36 11.33
CA VAL A 606 -25.98 6.25 12.02
C VAL A 606 -26.23 7.72 11.68
N TYR A 607 -26.03 8.59 12.67
CA TYR A 607 -26.04 10.04 12.51
C TYR A 607 -24.88 10.63 13.32
N VAL A 608 -24.07 11.46 12.66
CA VAL A 608 -22.90 12.10 13.27
C VAL A 608 -23.10 13.61 13.21
N GLU A 609 -22.96 14.26 14.35
CA GLU A 609 -23.13 15.69 14.51
C GLU A 609 -21.88 16.27 15.19
N GLN A 610 -21.30 17.31 14.58
CA GLN A 610 -20.25 18.08 15.23
C GLN A 610 -20.89 19.29 15.92
N LEU A 611 -20.89 19.27 17.26
CA LEU A 611 -21.53 20.27 18.09
C LEU A 611 -20.62 21.49 18.34
N ASP A 612 -19.30 21.25 18.43
CA ASP A 612 -18.26 22.25 18.58
C ASP A 612 -16.93 21.75 17.99
N GLU A 613 -15.87 22.56 17.97
CA GLU A 613 -14.52 22.19 17.51
C GLU A 613 -14.06 20.86 18.12
N CYS A 614 -14.41 20.65 19.39
CA CYS A 614 -13.97 19.52 20.20
C CYS A 614 -15.11 18.60 20.67
N VAL A 615 -16.36 18.85 20.28
CA VAL A 615 -17.50 18.04 20.74
C VAL A 615 -18.19 17.40 19.55
N VAL A 616 -18.20 16.08 19.53
CA VAL A 616 -18.84 15.26 18.50
C VAL A 616 -19.88 14.35 19.15
N ALA A 617 -21.07 14.28 18.56
CA ALA A 617 -22.11 13.36 18.95
C ALA A 617 -22.33 12.31 17.84
N VAL A 618 -22.49 11.05 18.24
CA VAL A 618 -22.80 9.94 17.33
C VAL A 618 -24.03 9.22 17.85
N THR A 619 -25.04 9.11 17.00
CA THR A 619 -26.26 8.35 17.26
C THR A 619 -26.28 7.10 16.41
N ARG A 620 -26.40 5.94 17.05
CA ARG A 620 -26.68 4.67 16.38
C ARG A 620 -28.13 4.27 16.65
N HIS A 621 -28.90 4.01 15.62
CA HIS A 621 -30.35 3.75 15.69
C HIS A 621 -30.71 2.38 15.12
N CYS A 622 -31.64 1.70 15.78
CA CYS A 622 -32.25 0.46 15.31
C CYS A 622 -33.61 0.77 14.66
N PRO A 623 -33.74 0.66 13.32
CA PRO A 623 -34.97 1.02 12.61
C PRO A 623 -36.17 0.13 12.96
N SER A 624 -35.95 -1.07 13.48
CA SER A 624 -37.03 -2.01 13.83
C SER A 624 -37.55 -1.82 15.26
N SER A 625 -36.66 -1.56 16.23
CA SER A 625 -37.03 -1.36 17.64
C SER A 625 -37.23 0.11 18.01
N HIS A 626 -36.81 1.02 17.14
CA HIS A 626 -36.74 2.47 17.35
C HIS A 626 -35.91 2.89 18.58
N GLN A 627 -35.01 2.02 19.05
CA GLN A 627 -34.06 2.37 20.09
C GLN A 627 -32.83 3.05 19.48
N SER A 628 -32.24 3.98 20.24
CA SER A 628 -31.01 4.66 19.87
C SER A 628 -30.01 4.60 21.01
N VAL A 629 -28.72 4.53 20.66
CA VAL A 629 -27.61 4.82 21.57
C VAL A 629 -26.92 6.07 21.07
N VAL A 630 -26.76 7.05 21.96
CA VAL A 630 -26.12 8.33 21.67
C VAL A 630 -24.83 8.42 22.46
N ALA A 631 -23.71 8.64 21.77
CA ALA A 631 -22.42 8.91 22.38
C ALA A 631 -22.08 10.38 22.18
N VAL A 632 -21.77 11.09 23.27
CA VAL A 632 -21.30 12.49 23.24
C VAL A 632 -19.83 12.49 23.65
N LEU A 633 -18.97 12.98 22.77
CA LEU A 633 -17.51 12.83 22.85
C LEU A 633 -16.87 14.21 22.90
N ARG A 634 -16.21 14.51 24.02
CA ARG A 634 -15.33 15.69 24.11
C ARG A 634 -13.89 15.27 23.79
N ARG A 635 -13.40 15.70 22.64
CA ARG A 635 -12.12 15.35 22.03
C ARG A 635 -11.07 16.39 22.37
N ALA A 636 -9.92 15.95 22.86
CA ALA A 636 -8.76 16.80 23.11
C ALA A 636 -7.67 16.46 22.10
N ILE A 637 -7.86 16.89 20.85
CA ILE A 637 -6.98 16.59 19.71
C ILE A 637 -5.56 17.12 19.96
N LYS A 638 -5.46 18.36 20.47
CA LYS A 638 -4.24 19.03 20.89
C LYS A 638 -4.00 18.83 22.39
N ASN A 639 -2.77 18.98 22.85
CA ASN A 639 -2.46 18.85 24.28
C ASN A 639 -3.15 19.97 25.08
N PRO A 640 -4.07 19.65 26.02
CA PRO A 640 -4.77 20.64 26.83
C PRO A 640 -3.84 21.46 27.74
N GLU A 641 -2.61 21.02 27.99
CA GLU A 641 -1.60 21.82 28.71
C GLU A 641 -1.10 23.02 27.88
N THR A 642 -1.16 22.90 26.55
CA THR A 642 -0.63 23.90 25.60
C THR A 642 -1.71 24.57 24.76
N HIS A 643 -2.93 24.04 24.80
CA HIS A 643 -4.05 24.49 23.99
C HIS A 643 -5.28 24.75 24.87
N TYR A 644 -5.92 25.89 24.66
CA TYR A 644 -7.08 26.29 25.44
C TYR A 644 -8.35 25.68 24.85
N TYR A 645 -9.12 24.99 25.69
CA TYR A 645 -10.45 24.46 25.36
C TYR A 645 -11.53 25.23 26.11
N THR A 646 -12.64 25.54 25.44
CA THR A 646 -13.84 26.11 26.07
C THR A 646 -14.40 25.14 27.10
N ASN A 647 -14.83 25.65 28.27
CA ASN A 647 -15.49 24.84 29.29
C ASN A 647 -16.97 24.60 28.99
N ASP A 648 -17.56 25.44 28.14
CA ASP A 648 -18.96 25.36 27.75
C ASP A 648 -19.14 24.23 26.72
N VAL A 649 -20.05 23.31 27.02
CA VAL A 649 -20.49 22.28 26.07
C VAL A 649 -21.82 22.73 25.49
N PRO A 650 -21.97 22.82 24.16
CA PRO A 650 -23.24 23.21 23.54
C PRO A 650 -24.39 22.29 23.99
N PRO A 651 -25.59 22.82 24.22
CA PRO A 651 -26.75 22.00 24.55
C PRO A 651 -27.10 21.10 23.35
N MET A 652 -27.32 19.81 23.61
CA MET A 652 -27.77 18.84 22.62
C MET A 652 -29.21 18.42 22.89
N LEU A 653 -30.04 18.41 21.85
CA LEU A 653 -31.41 17.93 21.92
C LEU A 653 -31.46 16.45 21.48
N ILE A 654 -31.70 15.55 22.44
CA ILE A 654 -31.88 14.13 22.17
C ILE A 654 -33.39 13.82 22.19
N PRO A 655 -34.03 13.52 21.03
CA PRO A 655 -35.44 13.20 21.00
C PRO A 655 -35.72 11.83 21.65
N GLY A 656 -36.82 11.74 22.39
CA GLY A 656 -37.30 10.50 23.01
C GLY A 656 -37.11 10.44 24.52
N ARG A 657 -37.06 9.22 25.07
CA ARG A 657 -36.92 8.97 26.51
C ARG A 657 -35.59 8.31 26.83
N ILE A 658 -34.74 9.01 27.59
CA ILE A 658 -33.48 8.45 28.10
C ILE A 658 -33.81 7.33 29.08
N LYS A 659 -33.26 6.13 28.84
CA LYS A 659 -33.46 4.96 29.69
C LYS A 659 -32.37 4.80 30.74
N GLU A 660 -31.11 4.91 30.32
CA GLU A 660 -29.94 4.66 31.15
C GLU A 660 -28.70 5.35 30.56
N VAL A 661 -27.65 5.45 31.39
CA VAL A 661 -26.30 5.79 30.94
C VAL A 661 -25.53 4.48 30.78
N VAL A 662 -25.17 4.15 29.54
CA VAL A 662 -24.53 2.85 29.22
C VAL A 662 -23.05 2.83 29.63
N VAL A 663 -22.31 3.88 29.31
CA VAL A 663 -20.89 4.06 29.66
C VAL A 663 -20.65 5.55 29.92
N GLU A 664 -19.98 5.86 31.03
CA GLU A 664 -19.39 7.17 31.30
C GLU A 664 -17.92 6.96 31.65
N ALA A 665 -17.02 7.67 30.97
CA ALA A 665 -15.59 7.51 31.15
C ALA A 665 -14.86 8.84 30.89
N ARG A 666 -13.76 9.05 31.63
CA ARG A 666 -12.85 10.18 31.43
C ARG A 666 -11.40 9.71 31.55
N THR A 667 -10.53 10.25 30.71
CA THR A 667 -9.09 10.01 30.80
C THR A 667 -8.50 10.86 31.93
N ILE A 668 -7.76 10.25 32.85
CA ILE A 668 -7.01 10.93 33.90
C ILE A 668 -5.55 10.52 33.76
N VAL A 669 -4.67 11.49 33.55
CA VAL A 669 -3.22 11.25 33.49
C VAL A 669 -2.63 11.48 34.88
N ASN A 670 -2.15 10.41 35.51
CA ASN A 670 -1.49 10.48 36.81
C ASN A 670 0.03 10.60 36.61
N CYS A 671 0.62 11.75 36.94
CA CYS A 671 2.07 11.92 36.96
C CYS A 671 2.68 11.23 38.19
N THR A 672 2.85 9.91 38.18
CA THR A 672 3.55 9.20 39.26
C THR A 672 5.04 9.00 38.94
N ASN A 673 5.90 9.80 39.59
CA ASN A 673 7.35 9.63 39.84
C ASN A 673 8.32 9.50 38.64
N SER A 674 8.75 10.64 38.13
CA SER A 674 10.01 10.87 37.40
C SER A 674 11.29 10.73 38.28
N ASN A 675 11.25 9.93 39.35
CA ASN A 675 12.30 9.86 40.37
C ASN A 675 12.82 8.44 40.66
N LYS A 676 12.79 7.52 39.69
CA LYS A 676 13.72 6.39 39.72
C LYS A 676 14.98 6.78 38.95
N LYS A 677 15.93 7.35 39.70
CA LYS A 677 17.35 7.37 39.30
C LYS A 677 17.71 5.99 38.73
N MET A 678 18.12 5.95 37.48
CA MET A 678 18.97 4.86 36.99
C MET A 678 20.28 4.95 37.79
N THR A 679 20.36 4.20 38.88
CA THR A 679 21.65 3.77 39.42
C THR A 679 22.15 2.64 38.52
N THR A 680 23.14 3.00 37.70
CA THR A 680 24.24 2.20 37.10
C THR A 680 23.97 0.76 36.74
#